data_AF-A0A3C1IGX3-F1
#
_entry.id   AF-A0A3C1IGX3-F1
#
_cell.length_a   1.000
_cell.length_b   1.000
_cell.length_c   1.000
_cell.angle_alpha   90.00
_cell.angle_beta   90.00
_cell.angle_gamma   90.00
#
_symmetry.space_group_name_H-M   'P 1'
#
loop_
_entity.id
_entity.type
_entity.pdbx_description
1 polymer ?
#
loop_
_entity_poly.entity_id
_entity_poly.type
_entity_poly.pdbx_seq_one_letter_code
_entity_poly.pdbx_strand_id
1 'polypeptide(L)'
;MTLHWTDALAQHWGIQARLTQLAGEYDLNFLAETLAGEGYILKVMRPGCNRELIEMQVSALAHVRDQPLADLYPEVIATLQGVACVSCLDTDGKPRLLWLLSRLPGRSYAQSAPKTRALAGDLGRAVGATDRVFETFRHPALERDFKWHLMQALWIKPELGVISDPDRRRLLQDIVADFSGVLGQLQNLPTQAVHNDINDYNILVSDEFCAPRRITGLIDLGDMCIAPRICDLAIAAAYVVLERSDPEEALEALVAGYHAENPLLSVELDVLWPLLQMRLAVSVVNSTLMAQAHPDDPYVVISQAPAWQFLENNNLHPGLLNARLRVACGLPVTSSAPAIEKYLDQMRGHFAPLMGVDLDHAPMGSLSVEASCWPQNPFDLPAAEAARVGQEFADNTPVWLGYYNEPRLIYTAPAFRKGRWLASDRRTVHLGIDIFAAQGGWVHAPLTGRVHVVENRTAPLDYGGVVILAHDTPDDQTFYTLYGHLNPEVCEKLAIGQLVQTGEAFCRLGDITQNGGWAPHLHFQLALTIDGIGEDWPGVADPDARHFWTQLCPNPAALLNLPDDKTAYVPTDKAQVLADRRAQFGDNLALSYAEPVMFLRGWKHHLFDEWGRPYLDAYNNVPHVGHAHPRVQAVAADQLKRMNSNTRYLHPARTAFAEKILSKFPPSFEVCYFVNSGSEANELALRLARAHTSAKGIVTPDHGYHGNTTGAVEISAYKFNAAGGIGQVDWVELVDVADDYRGRFGRDDAQRAQNYADQVDHAIARLGAKNIPLGGFIAETFPSVG
;
A
#
# COMPACT_ATOMS: atom_id res chain seq x y z
N MET A 1 11.24 13.94 44.62
CA MET A 1 10.95 12.55 44.21
C MET A 1 12.02 12.00 43.25
N THR A 2 12.34 12.66 42.15
CA THR A 2 13.31 12.15 41.15
C THR A 2 14.73 11.93 41.69
N LEU A 3 15.28 12.86 42.50
CA LEU A 3 16.62 12.73 43.11
C LEU A 3 16.75 11.46 43.97
N HIS A 4 15.71 11.13 44.75
CA HIS A 4 15.67 9.92 45.58
C HIS A 4 15.85 8.65 44.75
N TRP A 5 15.18 8.58 43.60
CA TRP A 5 15.29 7.44 42.69
C TRP A 5 16.62 7.42 41.92
N THR A 6 17.22 8.58 41.65
CA THR A 6 18.58 8.66 41.11
C THR A 6 19.60 8.07 42.09
N ASP A 7 19.49 8.38 43.37
CA ASP A 7 20.38 7.83 44.41
C ASP A 7 20.18 6.32 44.56
N ALA A 8 18.92 5.84 44.54
CA ALA A 8 18.61 4.41 44.58
C ALA A 8 19.20 3.65 43.36
N LEU A 9 19.13 4.24 42.16
CA LEU A 9 19.73 3.67 40.95
C LEU A 9 21.25 3.53 41.09
N ALA A 10 21.93 4.59 41.56
CA ALA A 10 23.37 4.57 41.80
C ALA A 10 23.76 3.56 42.89
N GLN A 11 22.98 3.47 43.97
CA GLN A 11 23.24 2.56 45.09
C GLN A 11 23.12 1.08 44.70
N HIS A 12 22.07 0.71 43.97
CA HIS A 12 21.75 -0.69 43.69
C HIS A 12 22.34 -1.21 42.37
N TRP A 13 22.53 -0.35 41.36
CA TRP A 13 23.07 -0.75 40.05
C TRP A 13 24.42 -0.10 39.71
N GLY A 14 24.91 0.87 40.51
CA GLY A 14 26.15 1.57 40.21
C GLY A 14 26.05 2.55 39.03
N ILE A 15 24.84 2.86 38.57
CA ILE A 15 24.59 3.67 37.38
C ILE A 15 24.29 5.12 37.79
N GLN A 16 25.08 6.06 37.28
CA GLN A 16 24.81 7.49 37.38
C GLN A 16 24.12 7.99 36.11
N ALA A 17 22.85 8.35 36.23
CA ALA A 17 22.01 8.75 35.10
C ALA A 17 21.05 9.88 35.47
N ARG A 18 20.70 10.68 34.47
CA ARG A 18 19.57 11.62 34.56
C ARG A 18 18.28 10.83 34.40
N LEU A 19 17.35 10.99 35.34
CA LEU A 19 16.02 10.39 35.25
C LEU A 19 15.01 11.37 34.66
N THR A 20 14.29 10.92 33.64
CA THR A 20 13.12 11.60 33.06
C THR A 20 11.92 10.69 33.26
N GLN A 21 10.88 11.19 33.93
CA GLN A 21 9.67 10.40 34.18
C GLN A 21 8.92 10.16 32.87
N LEU A 22 8.56 8.90 32.64
CA LEU A 22 7.70 8.46 31.55
C LEU A 22 6.26 8.33 32.05
N ALA A 23 5.30 8.36 31.13
CA ALA A 23 3.90 8.18 31.46
C ALA A 23 3.62 6.75 31.98
N GLY A 24 2.59 6.60 32.82
CA GLY A 24 2.15 5.31 33.38
C GLY A 24 0.92 5.48 34.28
N GLU A 25 0.08 4.44 34.37
CA GLU A 25 -1.19 4.45 35.12
C GLU A 25 -0.98 4.28 36.63
N TYR A 26 -0.18 3.28 37.04
CA TYR A 26 -0.04 2.89 38.45
C TYR A 26 1.38 3.00 39.01
N ASP A 27 2.38 2.73 38.18
CA ASP A 27 3.78 2.63 38.56
C ASP A 27 4.56 3.83 38.04
N LEU A 28 5.70 4.14 38.68
CA LEU A 28 6.57 5.20 38.19
C LEU A 28 7.62 4.59 37.25
N ASN A 29 7.59 4.99 35.99
CA ASN A 29 8.57 4.61 34.98
C ASN A 29 9.53 5.78 34.75
N PHE A 30 10.84 5.54 34.75
CA PHE A 30 11.84 6.56 34.46
C PHE A 30 12.77 6.11 33.33
N LEU A 31 12.94 6.96 32.31
CA LEU A 31 14.06 6.88 31.39
C LEU A 31 15.32 7.39 32.11
N ALA A 32 16.31 6.52 32.25
CA ALA A 32 17.61 6.82 32.85
C ALA A 32 18.66 6.92 31.75
N GLU A 33 19.21 8.12 31.53
CA GLU A 33 20.24 8.39 30.53
C GLU A 33 21.58 8.73 31.17
N THR A 34 22.61 7.96 30.85
CA THR A 34 23.98 8.20 31.33
C THR A 34 24.67 9.27 30.48
N LEU A 35 25.75 9.87 31.00
CA LEU A 35 26.56 10.82 30.22
C LEU A 35 27.25 10.18 29.00
N ALA A 36 27.45 8.86 29.03
CA ALA A 36 28.02 8.09 27.92
C ALA A 36 27.00 7.79 26.81
N GLY A 37 25.72 8.16 27.00
CA GLY A 37 24.65 7.93 26.04
C GLY A 37 23.95 6.57 26.17
N GLU A 38 24.26 5.79 27.22
CA GLU A 38 23.53 4.56 27.52
C GLU A 38 22.15 4.89 28.13
N GLY A 39 21.14 4.12 27.78
CA GLY A 39 19.77 4.29 28.25
C GLY A 39 19.23 3.06 28.98
N TYR A 40 18.51 3.29 30.08
CA TYR A 40 17.83 2.26 30.85
C TYR A 40 16.41 2.71 31.23
N ILE A 41 15.54 1.76 31.57
CA ILE A 41 14.20 2.03 32.10
C ILE A 41 14.14 1.54 33.55
N LEU A 42 14.10 2.49 34.50
CA LEU A 42 13.92 2.20 35.91
C LEU A 42 12.42 2.14 36.22
N LYS A 43 11.94 0.97 36.64
CA LYS A 43 10.56 0.76 37.08
C LYS A 43 10.48 0.77 38.61
N VAL A 44 9.63 1.65 39.15
CA VAL A 44 9.37 1.78 40.59
C VAL A 44 7.91 1.46 40.86
N MET A 45 7.66 0.21 41.27
CA MET A 45 6.32 -0.35 41.44
C MET A 45 5.57 0.34 42.58
N ARG A 46 4.24 0.47 42.49
CA ARG A 46 3.37 1.05 43.51
C ARG A 46 3.51 0.39 44.90
N PRO A 47 3.23 1.12 46.00
CA PRO A 47 3.23 0.53 47.34
C PRO A 47 2.30 -0.69 47.40
N GLY A 48 2.76 -1.78 48.03
CA GLY A 48 1.96 -3.01 48.17
C GLY A 48 1.86 -3.87 46.90
N CYS A 49 2.63 -3.58 45.84
CA CYS A 49 2.71 -4.44 44.67
C CYS A 49 3.12 -5.87 45.07
N ASN A 50 2.40 -6.89 44.57
CA ASN A 50 2.79 -8.29 44.74
C ASN A 50 4.12 -8.54 44.01
N ARG A 51 5.10 -9.13 44.69
CA ARG A 51 6.41 -9.45 44.13
C ARG A 51 6.33 -10.46 42.99
N GLU A 52 5.37 -11.40 43.05
CA GLU A 52 5.16 -12.43 42.03
C GLU A 52 4.86 -11.82 40.64
N LEU A 53 4.31 -10.60 40.58
CA LEU A 53 4.06 -9.89 39.33
C LEU A 53 5.36 -9.49 38.62
N ILE A 54 6.38 -9.13 39.39
CA ILE A 54 7.71 -8.79 38.86
C ILE A 54 8.45 -10.08 38.51
N GLU A 55 8.36 -11.09 39.35
CA GLU A 55 8.99 -12.40 39.12
C GLU A 55 8.47 -13.07 37.84
N MET A 56 7.16 -12.96 37.57
CA MET A 56 6.56 -13.39 36.31
C MET A 56 7.18 -12.67 35.11
N GLN A 57 7.25 -11.33 35.15
CA GLN A 57 7.81 -10.54 34.05
C GLN A 57 9.29 -10.84 33.83
N VAL A 58 10.08 -10.92 34.91
CA VAL A 58 11.49 -11.29 34.83
C VAL A 58 11.67 -12.69 34.24
N SER A 59 10.82 -13.64 34.63
CA SER A 59 10.84 -15.00 34.08
C SER A 59 10.44 -15.05 32.61
N ALA A 60 9.46 -14.23 32.20
CA ALA A 60 9.05 -14.11 30.80
C ALA A 60 10.15 -13.51 29.92
N LEU A 61 10.80 -12.43 30.37
CA LEU A 61 11.94 -11.84 29.67
C LEU A 61 13.13 -12.81 29.59
N ALA A 62 13.38 -13.58 30.66
CA ALA A 62 14.38 -14.64 30.63
C ALA A 62 14.05 -15.76 29.64
N HIS A 63 12.76 -16.13 29.51
CA HIS A 63 12.27 -17.11 28.54
C HIS A 63 12.43 -16.64 27.09
N VAL A 64 12.30 -15.33 26.84
CA VAL A 64 12.50 -14.70 25.53
C VAL A 64 13.98 -14.52 25.17
N ARG A 65 14.85 -14.29 26.14
CA ARG A 65 16.28 -13.95 25.92
C ARG A 65 17.03 -14.90 25.00
N ASP A 66 16.71 -16.20 25.06
CA ASP A 66 17.41 -17.23 24.30
C ASP A 66 16.66 -17.61 22.99
N GLN A 67 15.71 -16.77 22.56
CA GLN A 67 14.87 -16.95 21.36
C GLN A 67 15.23 -15.95 20.25
N PRO A 68 14.87 -16.21 18.98
CA PRO A 68 15.15 -15.31 17.86
C PRO A 68 14.57 -13.89 17.98
N LEU A 69 13.61 -13.68 18.89
CA LEU A 69 12.95 -12.38 19.11
C LEU A 69 13.50 -11.61 20.33
N ALA A 70 14.63 -12.04 20.89
CA ALA A 70 15.25 -11.41 22.06
C ALA A 70 15.42 -9.89 21.89
N ASP A 71 15.82 -9.44 20.70
CA ASP A 71 16.05 -8.02 20.39
C ASP A 71 14.76 -7.16 20.44
N LEU A 72 13.56 -7.78 20.44
CA LEU A 72 12.28 -7.08 20.59
C LEU A 72 11.91 -6.83 22.06
N TYR A 73 12.63 -7.40 23.01
CA TYR A 73 12.30 -7.30 24.43
C TYR A 73 13.47 -6.71 25.23
N PRO A 74 13.17 -5.94 26.28
CA PRO A 74 14.21 -5.38 27.11
C PRO A 74 14.88 -6.48 27.96
N GLU A 75 16.17 -6.31 28.22
CA GLU A 75 16.92 -7.17 29.12
C GLU A 75 16.76 -6.71 30.56
N VAL A 76 16.65 -7.66 31.49
CA VAL A 76 16.64 -7.38 32.93
C VAL A 76 18.06 -7.12 33.41
N ILE A 77 18.33 -5.92 33.92
CA ILE A 77 19.63 -5.55 34.46
C ILE A 77 19.68 -5.91 35.95
N ALA A 78 20.49 -6.90 36.30
CA ALA A 78 20.68 -7.32 37.68
C ALA A 78 21.36 -6.22 38.51
N THR A 79 21.04 -6.15 39.81
CA THR A 79 21.74 -5.26 40.74
C THR A 79 23.19 -5.69 40.95
N LEU A 80 23.98 -4.85 41.63
CA LEU A 80 25.33 -5.18 42.10
C LEU A 80 25.38 -6.43 42.99
N GLN A 81 24.25 -6.85 43.57
CA GLN A 81 24.12 -8.08 44.35
C GLN A 81 23.58 -9.28 43.54
N GLY A 82 23.39 -9.13 42.23
CA GLY A 82 22.96 -10.19 41.33
C GLY A 82 21.47 -10.54 41.41
N VAL A 83 20.63 -9.69 42.01
CA VAL A 83 19.17 -9.90 42.07
C VAL A 83 18.45 -9.02 41.05
N ALA A 84 17.34 -9.50 40.51
CA ALA A 84 16.55 -8.78 39.50
C ALA A 84 15.68 -7.65 40.08
N CYS A 85 15.30 -7.73 41.36
CA CYS A 85 14.43 -6.76 42.01
C CYS A 85 14.82 -6.54 43.48
N VAL A 86 14.80 -5.27 43.90
CA VAL A 86 15.10 -4.83 45.27
C VAL A 86 13.93 -4.07 45.87
N SER A 87 13.85 -4.05 47.21
CA SER A 87 12.89 -3.23 47.95
C SER A 87 13.60 -2.01 48.52
N CYS A 88 13.10 -0.81 48.22
CA CYS A 88 13.62 0.46 48.72
C CYS A 88 12.48 1.29 49.32
N LEU A 89 12.75 2.06 50.36
CA LEU A 89 11.74 2.99 50.91
C LEU A 89 11.62 4.20 49.97
N ASP A 90 10.41 4.68 49.70
CA ASP A 90 10.20 5.99 49.06
C ASP A 90 10.41 7.14 50.05
N THR A 91 10.23 8.37 49.56
CA THR A 91 10.38 9.59 50.37
C THR A 91 9.40 9.68 51.55
N ASP A 92 8.32 8.90 51.52
CA ASP A 92 7.32 8.82 52.59
C ASP A 92 7.56 7.61 53.52
N GLY A 93 8.66 6.88 53.33
CA GLY A 93 9.02 5.71 54.12
C GLY A 93 8.22 4.44 53.78
N LYS A 94 7.51 4.40 52.64
CA LYS A 94 6.78 3.20 52.20
C LYS A 94 7.68 2.31 51.35
N PRO A 95 7.66 0.98 51.53
CA PRO A 95 8.43 0.07 50.70
C PRO A 95 7.91 0.05 49.25
N ARG A 96 8.82 0.20 48.30
CA ARG A 96 8.61 0.11 46.85
C ARG A 96 9.52 -0.96 46.27
N LEU A 97 9.01 -1.71 45.30
CA LEU A 97 9.82 -2.67 44.55
C LEU A 97 10.41 -1.96 43.33
N LEU A 98 11.72 -2.09 43.13
CA LEU A 98 12.48 -1.48 42.05
C LEU A 98 13.16 -2.57 41.22
N TRP A 99 13.20 -2.35 39.91
CA TRP A 99 13.91 -3.18 38.94
C TRP A 99 14.27 -2.35 37.70
N LEU A 100 15.27 -2.82 36.94
CA LEU A 100 15.88 -2.06 35.85
C LEU A 100 15.88 -2.88 34.57
N LEU A 101 15.54 -2.22 33.47
CA LEU A 101 15.47 -2.81 32.14
C LEU A 101 16.39 -2.06 31.17
N SER A 102 16.93 -2.74 30.16
CA SER A 102 17.62 -2.07 29.04
C SER A 102 16.63 -1.22 28.23
N ARG A 103 17.12 -0.11 27.65
CA ARG A 103 16.32 0.72 26.74
C ARG A 103 16.37 0.13 25.33
N LEU A 104 15.20 -0.13 24.76
CA LEU A 104 15.06 -0.43 23.34
C LEU A 104 15.07 0.84 22.48
N PRO A 105 15.61 0.80 21.25
CA PRO A 105 15.63 1.95 20.36
C PRO A 105 14.24 2.22 19.76
N GLY A 106 14.02 3.45 19.30
CA GLY A 106 12.81 3.83 18.56
C GLY A 106 11.87 4.77 19.34
N ARG A 107 10.71 5.02 18.73
CA ARG A 107 9.59 5.80 19.30
C ARG A 107 8.34 4.94 19.31
N SER A 108 7.32 5.33 20.07
CA SER A 108 6.07 4.56 20.09
C SER A 108 5.37 4.57 18.72
N TYR A 109 4.62 3.51 18.42
CA TYR A 109 3.83 3.39 17.20
C TYR A 109 2.80 4.53 17.09
N ALA A 110 2.21 4.94 18.22
CA ALA A 110 1.32 6.10 18.31
C ALA A 110 1.95 7.39 17.76
N GLN A 111 3.25 7.58 17.97
CA GLN A 111 4.00 8.78 17.56
C GLN A 111 4.72 8.63 16.21
N SER A 112 4.54 7.48 15.54
CA SER A 112 5.29 7.13 14.34
C SER A 112 4.45 7.35 13.07
N ALA A 113 5.03 8.04 12.08
CA ALA A 113 4.40 8.27 10.79
C ALA A 113 5.44 8.29 9.65
N PRO A 114 5.09 7.79 8.44
CA PRO A 114 3.85 7.10 8.08
C PRO A 114 3.73 5.68 8.67
N LYS A 115 2.50 5.31 9.04
CA LYS A 115 2.11 3.94 9.43
C LYS A 115 1.85 3.12 8.14
N THR A 116 2.88 2.55 7.52
CA THR A 116 2.73 1.85 6.22
C THR A 116 2.14 0.44 6.37
N ARG A 117 1.62 -0.14 5.27
CA ARG A 117 1.19 -1.56 5.22
C ARG A 117 2.33 -2.51 5.63
N ALA A 118 3.55 -2.24 5.19
CA ALA A 118 4.74 -3.02 5.56
C ALA A 118 5.00 -3.01 7.07
N LEU A 119 4.83 -1.86 7.73
CA LEU A 119 5.00 -1.74 9.18
C LEU A 119 3.91 -2.53 9.95
N ALA A 120 2.65 -2.50 9.48
CA ALA A 120 1.58 -3.30 10.06
C ALA A 120 1.85 -4.81 9.95
N GLY A 121 2.35 -5.26 8.79
CA GLY A 121 2.77 -6.65 8.62
C GLY A 121 3.99 -7.04 9.46
N ASP A 122 4.91 -6.10 9.70
CA ASP A 122 6.05 -6.30 10.61
C ASP A 122 5.61 -6.45 12.07
N LEU A 123 4.64 -5.64 12.51
CA LEU A 123 3.96 -5.84 13.79
C LEU A 123 3.29 -7.20 13.87
N GLY A 124 2.60 -7.61 12.81
CA GLY A 124 1.97 -8.93 12.74
C GLY A 124 2.95 -10.05 13.03
N ARG A 125 4.11 -10.04 12.33
CA ARG A 125 5.19 -11.01 12.56
C ARG A 125 5.72 -10.95 13.99
N ALA A 126 5.95 -9.76 14.53
CA ALA A 126 6.42 -9.60 15.90
C ALA A 126 5.45 -10.24 16.91
N VAL A 127 4.15 -9.95 16.80
CA VAL A 127 3.12 -10.52 17.68
C VAL A 127 3.01 -12.04 17.51
N GLY A 128 3.00 -12.54 16.27
CA GLY A 128 2.95 -13.99 16.00
C GLY A 128 4.16 -14.74 16.57
N ALA A 129 5.36 -14.17 16.42
CA ALA A 129 6.58 -14.73 16.99
C ALA A 129 6.56 -14.73 18.53
N THR A 130 6.07 -13.65 19.15
CA THR A 130 5.88 -13.55 20.60
C THR A 130 4.96 -14.65 21.13
N ASP A 131 3.77 -14.80 20.53
CA ASP A 131 2.80 -15.81 20.98
C ASP A 131 3.39 -17.23 20.86
N ARG A 132 4.07 -17.52 19.75
CA ARG A 132 4.74 -18.82 19.56
C ARG A 132 5.78 -19.12 20.66
N VAL A 133 6.52 -18.12 21.13
CA VAL A 133 7.46 -18.30 22.24
C VAL A 133 6.74 -18.50 23.57
N PHE A 134 5.67 -17.75 23.81
CA PHE A 134 4.89 -17.84 25.04
C PHE A 134 3.96 -19.07 25.13
N GLU A 135 3.77 -19.81 24.04
CA GLU A 135 3.05 -21.10 24.03
C GLU A 135 3.58 -22.08 25.09
N THR A 136 4.88 -22.06 25.35
CA THR A 136 5.54 -22.95 26.32
C THR A 136 5.84 -22.29 27.68
N PHE A 137 5.62 -20.98 27.82
CA PHE A 137 5.88 -20.27 29.07
C PHE A 137 4.78 -20.56 30.10
N ARG A 138 5.17 -20.85 31.34
CA ARG A 138 4.24 -21.15 32.45
C ARG A 138 4.69 -20.42 33.70
N HIS A 139 3.75 -19.78 34.39
CA HIS A 139 3.99 -19.13 35.68
C HIS A 139 2.68 -19.01 36.48
N PRO A 140 2.65 -19.28 37.80
CA PRO A 140 1.41 -19.25 38.59
C PRO A 140 0.69 -17.89 38.56
N ALA A 141 1.45 -16.79 38.53
CA ALA A 141 0.89 -15.43 38.51
C ALA A 141 0.16 -15.03 37.20
N LEU A 142 0.18 -15.89 36.16
CA LEU A 142 -0.60 -15.66 34.94
C LEU A 142 -2.10 -15.87 35.16
N GLU A 143 -2.48 -16.70 36.14
CA GLU A 143 -3.87 -16.89 36.57
C GLU A 143 -4.26 -15.80 37.56
N ARG A 144 -4.89 -14.73 37.05
CA ARG A 144 -5.32 -13.60 37.86
C ARG A 144 -6.55 -12.91 37.29
N ASP A 145 -7.25 -12.19 38.17
CA ASP A 145 -8.40 -11.36 37.83
C ASP A 145 -7.96 -9.89 37.74
N PHE A 146 -8.20 -9.25 36.58
CA PHE A 146 -7.87 -7.85 36.35
C PHE A 146 -8.64 -7.29 35.16
N LYS A 147 -8.97 -5.99 35.22
CA LYS A 147 -9.87 -5.30 34.28
C LYS A 147 -9.44 -5.34 32.81
N TRP A 148 -8.14 -5.51 32.54
CA TRP A 148 -7.58 -5.53 31.18
C TRP A 148 -7.50 -6.93 30.57
N HIS A 149 -7.89 -7.97 31.30
CA HIS A 149 -8.00 -9.31 30.73
C HIS A 149 -9.15 -9.36 29.72
N LEU A 150 -8.84 -9.51 28.43
CA LEU A 150 -9.86 -9.43 27.37
C LEU A 150 -10.99 -10.46 27.54
N MET A 151 -10.68 -11.63 28.10
CA MET A 151 -11.68 -12.68 28.37
C MET A 151 -12.69 -12.31 29.46
N GLN A 152 -12.38 -11.32 30.29
CA GLN A 152 -13.20 -10.85 31.40
C GLN A 152 -13.85 -9.49 31.08
N ALA A 153 -13.75 -9.02 29.83
CA ALA A 153 -14.16 -7.68 29.40
C ALA A 153 -15.65 -7.34 29.64
N LEU A 154 -16.52 -8.32 29.89
CA LEU A 154 -17.94 -8.11 30.17
C LEU A 154 -18.23 -7.28 31.44
N TRP A 155 -17.23 -7.01 32.27
CA TRP A 155 -17.35 -6.11 33.42
C TRP A 155 -17.82 -4.70 33.01
N ILE A 156 -17.61 -4.27 31.76
CA ILE A 156 -18.05 -2.95 31.29
C ILE A 156 -19.58 -2.84 31.12
N LYS A 157 -20.29 -3.98 31.00
CA LYS A 157 -21.73 -4.01 30.75
C LYS A 157 -22.55 -3.24 31.79
N PRO A 158 -22.37 -3.43 33.11
CA PRO A 158 -23.04 -2.60 34.12
C PRO A 158 -22.59 -1.13 34.11
N GLU A 159 -21.41 -0.82 33.57
CA GLU A 159 -20.80 0.51 33.60
C GLU A 159 -21.17 1.39 32.39
N LEU A 160 -21.84 0.85 31.35
CA LEU A 160 -22.18 1.59 30.14
C LEU A 160 -23.01 2.88 30.38
N GLY A 161 -23.63 3.00 31.57
CA GLY A 161 -24.32 4.22 32.01
C GLY A 161 -23.43 5.46 32.13
N VAL A 162 -22.10 5.30 32.27
CA VAL A 162 -21.16 6.43 32.36
C VAL A 162 -20.97 7.16 31.03
N ILE A 163 -21.29 6.51 29.91
CA ILE A 163 -21.27 7.13 28.59
C ILE A 163 -22.55 7.95 28.44
N SER A 164 -22.43 9.28 28.44
CA SER A 164 -23.56 10.21 28.43
C SER A 164 -24.30 10.23 27.09
N ASP A 165 -23.55 10.10 25.98
CA ASP A 165 -24.08 10.09 24.62
C ASP A 165 -24.87 8.79 24.34
N PRO A 166 -26.15 8.88 23.93
CA PRO A 166 -27.00 7.71 23.73
C PRO A 166 -26.60 6.84 22.53
N ASP A 167 -26.07 7.42 21.46
CA ASP A 167 -25.68 6.70 20.25
C ASP A 167 -24.38 5.93 20.50
N ARG A 168 -23.40 6.56 21.17
CA ARG A 168 -22.20 5.89 21.66
C ARG A 168 -22.53 4.76 22.63
N ARG A 169 -23.48 4.97 23.54
CA ARG A 169 -23.92 3.92 24.47
C ARG A 169 -24.54 2.74 23.73
N ARG A 170 -25.38 2.99 22.72
CA ARG A 170 -25.98 1.94 21.88
C ARG A 170 -24.90 1.16 21.12
N LEU A 171 -23.95 1.85 20.51
CA LEU A 171 -22.81 1.22 19.83
C LEU A 171 -22.04 0.26 20.75
N LEU A 172 -21.76 0.67 21.98
CA LEU A 172 -21.10 -0.21 22.96
C LEU A 172 -21.99 -1.38 23.40
N GLN A 173 -23.32 -1.19 23.47
CA GLN A 173 -24.25 -2.29 23.76
C GLN A 173 -24.23 -3.35 22.66
N ASP A 174 -24.18 -2.93 21.40
CA ASP A 174 -24.07 -3.82 20.24
C ASP A 174 -22.73 -4.57 20.28
N ILE A 175 -21.60 -3.89 20.54
CA ILE A 175 -20.28 -4.52 20.71
C ILE A 175 -20.28 -5.56 21.85
N VAL A 176 -20.91 -5.25 22.99
CA VAL A 176 -21.03 -6.19 24.12
C VAL A 176 -21.87 -7.41 23.75
N ALA A 177 -22.93 -7.23 22.95
CA ALA A 177 -23.76 -8.31 22.45
C ALA A 177 -22.99 -9.22 21.48
N ASP A 178 -22.26 -8.64 20.53
CA ASP A 178 -21.42 -9.38 19.58
C ASP A 178 -20.31 -10.16 20.29
N PHE A 179 -19.61 -9.54 21.24
CA PHE A 179 -18.60 -10.22 22.06
C PHE A 179 -19.21 -11.38 22.87
N SER A 180 -20.38 -11.17 23.46
CA SER A 180 -21.10 -12.22 24.19
C SER A 180 -21.50 -13.39 23.26
N GLY A 181 -21.83 -13.10 22.00
CA GLY A 181 -22.15 -14.10 20.98
C GLY A 181 -20.97 -15.02 20.64
N VAL A 182 -19.75 -14.49 20.64
CA VAL A 182 -18.53 -15.28 20.32
C VAL A 182 -17.82 -15.88 21.54
N LEU A 183 -18.21 -15.50 22.77
CA LEU A 183 -17.52 -15.91 24.00
C LEU A 183 -17.45 -17.44 24.15
N GLY A 184 -18.52 -18.15 23.80
CA GLY A 184 -18.55 -19.62 23.88
C GLY A 184 -17.56 -20.28 22.92
N GLN A 185 -17.40 -19.75 21.70
CA GLN A 185 -16.39 -20.21 20.75
C GLN A 185 -14.99 -19.90 21.26
N LEU A 186 -14.77 -18.70 21.78
CA LEU A 186 -13.50 -18.23 22.29
C LEU A 186 -13.01 -19.05 23.51
N GLN A 187 -13.92 -19.44 24.41
CA GLN A 187 -13.61 -20.31 25.55
C GLN A 187 -13.17 -21.74 25.16
N ASN A 188 -13.53 -22.20 23.96
CA ASN A 188 -13.12 -23.50 23.45
C ASN A 188 -11.77 -23.47 22.73
N LEU A 189 -11.18 -22.29 22.51
CA LEU A 189 -9.87 -22.17 21.89
C LEU A 189 -8.75 -22.51 22.90
N PRO A 190 -7.62 -23.09 22.44
CA PRO A 190 -6.47 -23.35 23.30
C PRO A 190 -5.94 -22.07 23.94
N THR A 191 -5.58 -22.13 25.22
CA THR A 191 -5.03 -21.00 25.96
C THR A 191 -3.52 -21.13 26.17
N GLN A 192 -2.85 -19.98 26.27
CA GLN A 192 -1.42 -19.87 26.54
C GLN A 192 -1.13 -18.57 27.29
N ALA A 193 0.14 -18.36 27.66
CA ALA A 193 0.57 -17.05 28.13
C ALA A 193 0.51 -16.06 26.96
N VAL A 194 -0.08 -14.89 27.20
CA VAL A 194 -0.20 -13.79 26.23
C VAL A 194 0.34 -12.50 26.85
N HIS A 195 0.80 -11.56 26.03
CA HIS A 195 1.24 -10.23 26.46
C HIS A 195 0.08 -9.40 27.04
N ASN A 196 -1.10 -9.50 26.42
CA ASN A 196 -2.38 -8.87 26.76
C ASN A 196 -2.37 -7.32 26.84
N ASP A 197 -1.34 -6.66 26.30
CA ASP A 197 -1.27 -5.19 26.25
C ASP A 197 -0.39 -4.61 25.13
N ILE A 198 -0.51 -5.20 23.93
CA ILE A 198 0.19 -4.73 22.72
C ILE A 198 -0.55 -3.50 22.15
N ASN A 199 -0.54 -2.41 22.90
CA ASN A 199 -1.10 -1.13 22.49
C ASN A 199 -0.08 -0.25 21.75
N ASP A 200 -0.54 0.81 21.08
CA ASP A 200 0.28 1.70 20.26
C ASP A 200 1.36 2.49 21.02
N TYR A 201 1.30 2.57 22.35
CA TYR A 201 2.36 3.12 23.19
C TYR A 201 3.40 2.08 23.62
N ASN A 202 3.03 0.80 23.65
CA ASN A 202 3.88 -0.33 24.01
C ASN A 202 4.59 -0.98 22.80
N ILE A 203 4.35 -0.48 21.59
CA ILE A 203 5.04 -0.89 20.37
C ILE A 203 6.09 0.17 20.01
N LEU A 204 7.35 -0.23 19.88
CA LEU A 204 8.44 0.65 19.45
C LEU A 204 8.78 0.46 17.98
N VAL A 205 9.06 1.58 17.30
CA VAL A 205 9.33 1.66 15.86
C VAL A 205 10.64 2.42 15.62
N SER A 206 11.45 1.93 14.67
CA SER A 206 12.68 2.59 14.24
C SER A 206 12.43 3.99 13.67
N ASP A 207 13.31 4.95 13.97
CA ASP A 207 13.15 6.38 13.62
C ASP A 207 14.13 6.87 12.52
N GLU A 208 14.58 5.98 11.65
CA GLU A 208 15.53 6.31 10.58
C GLU A 208 14.83 6.96 9.37
N PHE A 209 15.28 8.15 8.95
CA PHE A 209 14.62 8.93 7.89
C PHE A 209 14.71 8.28 6.50
N CYS A 210 15.81 7.58 6.19
CA CYS A 210 16.09 7.00 4.88
C CYS A 210 15.86 5.48 4.80
N ALA A 211 15.39 4.84 5.87
CA ALA A 211 15.17 3.41 5.93
C ALA A 211 13.68 3.08 6.12
N PRO A 212 13.20 1.93 5.62
CA PRO A 212 11.88 1.44 5.97
C PRO A 212 11.75 1.29 7.48
N ARG A 213 10.65 1.80 8.04
CA ARG A 213 10.36 1.63 9.47
C ARG A 213 10.11 0.16 9.80
N ARG A 214 10.64 -0.29 10.92
CA ARG A 214 10.51 -1.65 11.45
C ARG A 214 10.15 -1.61 12.93
N ILE A 215 9.55 -2.69 13.43
CA ILE A 215 9.30 -2.89 14.85
C ILE A 215 10.62 -3.16 15.55
N THR A 216 10.89 -2.42 16.62
CA THR A 216 12.12 -2.50 17.40
C THR A 216 11.87 -2.92 18.85
N GLY A 217 10.61 -3.03 19.26
CA GLY A 217 10.30 -3.52 20.59
C GLY A 217 8.81 -3.71 20.88
N LEU A 218 8.52 -4.71 21.69
CA LEU A 218 7.24 -4.92 22.37
C LEU A 218 7.51 -4.85 23.87
N ILE A 219 7.05 -3.77 24.51
CA ILE A 219 7.38 -3.47 25.90
C ILE A 219 6.17 -3.64 26.82
N ASP A 220 6.47 -3.71 28.10
CA ASP A 220 5.50 -3.77 29.20
C ASP A 220 4.69 -5.07 29.33
N LEU A 221 5.35 -6.09 29.88
CA LEU A 221 4.74 -7.38 30.23
C LEU A 221 3.92 -7.35 31.54
N GLY A 222 3.56 -6.16 32.05
CA GLY A 222 2.83 -5.99 33.30
C GLY A 222 1.43 -6.62 33.29
N ASP A 223 0.83 -6.74 32.11
CA ASP A 223 -0.55 -7.21 31.89
C ASP A 223 -0.65 -8.65 31.37
N MET A 224 0.47 -9.39 31.31
CA MET A 224 0.46 -10.80 30.88
C MET A 224 -0.56 -11.64 31.66
N CYS A 225 -1.22 -12.57 30.96
CA CYS A 225 -2.19 -13.50 31.53
C CYS A 225 -2.32 -14.78 30.70
N ILE A 226 -3.23 -15.69 31.11
CA ILE A 226 -3.62 -16.86 30.31
C ILE A 226 -4.83 -16.52 29.45
N ALA A 227 -4.70 -16.61 28.13
CA ALA A 227 -5.81 -16.44 27.20
C ALA A 227 -5.56 -17.20 25.88
N PRO A 228 -6.57 -17.36 25.01
CA PRO A 228 -6.33 -17.74 23.63
C PRO A 228 -5.44 -16.71 22.92
N ARG A 229 -4.47 -17.16 22.11
CA ARG A 229 -3.51 -16.27 21.41
C ARG A 229 -4.17 -15.21 20.53
N ILE A 230 -5.36 -15.51 20.00
CA ILE A 230 -6.13 -14.56 19.20
C ILE A 230 -6.45 -13.27 19.97
N CYS A 231 -6.44 -13.29 21.30
CA CYS A 231 -6.59 -12.09 22.13
C CYS A 231 -5.43 -11.10 21.95
N ASP A 232 -4.18 -11.55 21.84
CA ASP A 232 -3.04 -10.66 21.62
C ASP A 232 -3.09 -10.01 20.24
N LEU A 233 -3.42 -10.81 19.22
CA LEU A 233 -3.66 -10.29 17.88
C LEU A 233 -4.83 -9.29 17.86
N ALA A 234 -5.92 -9.57 18.57
CA ALA A 234 -7.06 -8.65 18.67
C ALA A 234 -6.69 -7.33 19.35
N ILE A 235 -5.85 -7.37 20.38
CA ILE A 235 -5.36 -6.17 21.06
C ILE A 235 -4.47 -5.37 20.12
N ALA A 236 -3.48 -5.99 19.47
CA ALA A 236 -2.65 -5.30 18.48
C ALA A 236 -3.50 -4.70 17.34
N ALA A 237 -4.51 -5.44 16.87
CA ALA A 237 -5.44 -5.01 15.85
C ALA A 237 -6.27 -3.79 16.28
N ALA A 238 -6.67 -3.70 17.55
CA ALA A 238 -7.42 -2.56 18.10
C ALA A 238 -6.66 -1.24 17.98
N TYR A 239 -5.33 -1.29 18.12
CA TYR A 239 -4.49 -0.10 18.06
C TYR A 239 -3.89 0.16 16.67
N VAL A 240 -3.71 -0.87 15.83
CA VAL A 240 -3.17 -0.69 14.46
C VAL A 240 -4.10 0.13 13.57
N VAL A 241 -5.42 0.07 13.81
CA VAL A 241 -6.45 0.75 13.01
C VAL A 241 -6.63 2.23 13.35
N LEU A 242 -6.08 2.70 14.47
CA LEU A 242 -6.29 4.06 14.95
C LEU A 242 -5.58 5.09 14.06
N GLU A 243 -6.27 6.19 13.77
CA GLU A 243 -5.80 7.31 12.95
C GLU A 243 -5.41 6.92 11.51
N ARG A 244 -6.10 5.92 10.94
CA ARG A 244 -5.88 5.45 9.57
C ARG A 244 -7.04 5.76 8.65
N SER A 245 -6.74 6.04 7.38
CA SER A 245 -7.76 6.10 6.31
C SER A 245 -8.07 4.73 5.71
N ASP A 246 -7.22 3.73 5.97
CA ASP A 246 -7.17 2.40 5.34
C ASP A 246 -7.16 1.25 6.38
N PRO A 247 -8.06 1.23 7.38
CA PRO A 247 -8.01 0.25 8.47
C PRO A 247 -8.11 -1.20 7.99
N GLU A 248 -8.86 -1.48 6.92
CA GLU A 248 -8.94 -2.81 6.32
C GLU A 248 -7.59 -3.35 5.85
N GLU A 249 -6.77 -2.51 5.19
CA GLU A 249 -5.47 -2.90 4.64
C GLU A 249 -4.43 -3.10 5.75
N ALA A 250 -4.52 -2.31 6.82
CA ALA A 250 -3.68 -2.47 8.00
C ALA A 250 -3.98 -3.78 8.74
N LEU A 251 -5.26 -4.12 8.90
CA LEU A 251 -5.68 -5.39 9.50
C LEU A 251 -5.26 -6.58 8.64
N GLU A 252 -5.45 -6.49 7.32
CA GLU A 252 -5.01 -7.52 6.38
C GLU A 252 -3.51 -7.80 6.52
N ALA A 253 -2.68 -6.75 6.54
CA ALA A 253 -1.24 -6.89 6.67
C ALA A 253 -0.81 -7.43 8.05
N LEU A 254 -1.41 -6.92 9.14
CA LEU A 254 -1.16 -7.39 10.50
C LEU A 254 -1.45 -8.89 10.62
N VAL A 255 -2.63 -9.32 10.17
CA VAL A 255 -3.08 -10.71 10.27
C VAL A 255 -2.26 -11.63 9.37
N ALA A 256 -1.93 -11.21 8.13
CA ALA A 256 -1.04 -11.97 7.26
C ALA A 256 0.37 -12.12 7.86
N GLY A 257 0.90 -11.05 8.46
CA GLY A 257 2.19 -11.08 9.15
C GLY A 257 2.18 -12.03 10.35
N TYR A 258 1.12 -12.00 11.16
CA TYR A 258 0.93 -12.93 12.26
C TYR A 258 0.86 -14.36 11.77
N HIS A 259 0.01 -14.64 10.77
CA HIS A 259 -0.21 -15.99 10.23
C HIS A 259 1.09 -16.60 9.67
N ALA A 260 1.96 -15.79 9.05
CA ALA A 260 3.25 -16.24 8.55
C ALA A 260 4.19 -16.78 9.64
N GLU A 261 4.10 -16.25 10.87
CA GLU A 261 4.89 -16.70 12.02
C GLU A 261 4.15 -17.74 12.87
N ASN A 262 2.84 -17.58 13.05
CA ASN A 262 2.01 -18.41 13.90
C ASN A 262 0.67 -18.70 13.19
N PRO A 263 0.58 -19.79 12.39
CA PRO A 263 -0.57 -20.05 11.52
C PRO A 263 -1.90 -20.09 12.27
N LEU A 264 -2.84 -19.27 11.80
CA LEU A 264 -4.19 -19.12 12.34
C LEU A 264 -5.19 -20.08 11.68
N LEU A 265 -6.18 -20.51 12.46
CA LEU A 265 -7.34 -21.26 11.98
C LEU A 265 -8.50 -20.32 11.61
N SER A 266 -9.38 -20.74 10.71
CA SER A 266 -10.59 -19.98 10.36
C SER A 266 -11.45 -19.64 11.58
N VAL A 267 -11.58 -20.57 12.53
CA VAL A 267 -12.33 -20.37 13.77
C VAL A 267 -11.71 -19.35 14.73
N GLU A 268 -10.40 -19.08 14.60
CA GLU A 268 -9.74 -18.00 15.36
C GLU A 268 -10.02 -16.65 14.67
N LEU A 269 -9.93 -16.59 13.34
CA LEU A 269 -10.25 -15.36 12.59
C LEU A 269 -11.70 -14.93 12.76
N ASP A 270 -12.62 -15.87 12.91
CA ASP A 270 -14.06 -15.62 13.07
C ASP A 270 -14.42 -14.80 14.31
N VAL A 271 -13.55 -14.80 15.32
CA VAL A 271 -13.77 -14.04 16.56
C VAL A 271 -12.94 -12.76 16.65
N LEU A 272 -12.05 -12.49 15.69
CA LEU A 272 -11.09 -11.38 15.77
C LEU A 272 -11.78 -10.00 15.82
N TRP A 273 -12.79 -9.79 14.97
CA TRP A 273 -13.45 -8.49 14.86
C TRP A 273 -14.21 -8.10 16.14
N PRO A 274 -15.08 -8.95 16.73
CA PRO A 274 -15.71 -8.65 18.02
C PRO A 274 -14.68 -8.44 19.14
N LEU A 275 -13.56 -9.18 19.15
CA LEU A 275 -12.51 -9.02 20.16
C LEU A 275 -11.80 -7.67 20.07
N LEU A 276 -11.48 -7.24 18.85
CA LEU A 276 -10.89 -5.94 18.56
C LEU A 276 -11.79 -4.81 19.07
N GLN A 277 -13.07 -4.84 18.66
CA GLN A 277 -14.04 -3.83 19.07
C GLN A 277 -14.25 -3.84 20.59
N MET A 278 -14.29 -5.02 21.21
CA MET A 278 -14.41 -5.13 22.66
C MET A 278 -13.20 -4.53 23.38
N ARG A 279 -11.98 -4.70 22.87
CA ARG A 279 -10.79 -4.06 23.46
C ARG A 279 -10.90 -2.53 23.43
N LEU A 280 -11.36 -1.95 22.32
CA LEU A 280 -11.61 -0.52 22.22
C LEU A 280 -12.74 -0.05 23.16
N ALA A 281 -13.82 -0.83 23.25
CA ALA A 281 -14.94 -0.57 24.17
C ALA A 281 -14.47 -0.53 25.63
N VAL A 282 -13.64 -1.49 26.06
CA VAL A 282 -13.02 -1.50 27.38
C VAL A 282 -12.16 -0.25 27.59
N SER A 283 -11.36 0.13 26.60
CA SER A 283 -10.51 1.32 26.69
C SER A 283 -11.31 2.60 26.93
N VAL A 284 -12.37 2.84 26.13
CA VAL A 284 -13.17 4.08 26.23
C VAL A 284 -14.06 4.11 27.49
N VAL A 285 -14.56 2.97 27.96
CA VAL A 285 -15.34 2.90 29.22
C VAL A 285 -14.41 3.13 30.41
N ASN A 286 -13.27 2.45 30.46
CA ASN A 286 -12.29 2.62 31.54
C ASN A 286 -11.77 4.06 31.59
N SER A 287 -11.44 4.66 30.44
CA SER A 287 -10.97 6.05 30.39
C SER A 287 -12.04 7.03 30.89
N THR A 288 -13.32 6.78 30.57
CA THR A 288 -14.44 7.61 31.05
C THR A 288 -14.63 7.49 32.57
N LEU A 289 -14.54 6.27 33.12
CA LEU A 289 -14.61 6.04 34.57
C LEU A 289 -13.47 6.75 35.31
N MET A 290 -12.24 6.64 34.78
CA MET A 290 -11.08 7.32 35.36
C MET A 290 -11.21 8.85 35.28
N ALA A 291 -11.81 9.38 34.22
CA ALA A 291 -11.99 10.83 34.06
C ALA A 291 -12.94 11.40 35.10
N GLN A 292 -13.95 10.62 35.51
CA GLN A 292 -14.88 11.00 36.58
C GLN A 292 -14.21 10.96 37.96
N ALA A 293 -13.28 10.02 38.18
CA ALA A 293 -12.55 9.87 39.44
C ALA A 293 -11.39 10.87 39.59
N HIS A 294 -10.72 11.21 38.48
CA HIS A 294 -9.50 12.03 38.43
C HIS A 294 -9.55 13.05 37.27
N PRO A 295 -10.40 14.09 37.36
CA PRO A 295 -10.67 15.01 36.25
C PRO A 295 -9.47 15.86 35.81
N ASP A 296 -8.45 16.02 36.67
CA ASP A 296 -7.25 16.83 36.39
C ASP A 296 -6.09 16.00 35.80
N ASP A 297 -6.26 14.70 35.55
CA ASP A 297 -5.21 13.85 35.00
C ASP A 297 -5.25 13.83 33.45
N PRO A 298 -4.28 14.48 32.77
CA PRO A 298 -4.23 14.53 31.31
C PRO A 298 -3.98 13.15 30.67
N TYR A 299 -3.51 12.16 31.43
CA TYR A 299 -3.27 10.79 30.94
C TYR A 299 -4.58 10.07 30.56
N VAL A 300 -5.70 10.50 31.13
CA VAL A 300 -6.98 9.80 31.05
C VAL A 300 -7.67 9.92 29.68
N VAL A 301 -7.25 10.85 28.81
CA VAL A 301 -7.97 11.16 27.55
C VAL A 301 -7.17 10.82 26.27
N ILE A 302 -5.90 10.42 26.41
CA ILE A 302 -4.96 10.31 25.28
C ILE A 302 -5.42 9.30 24.22
N SER A 303 -5.91 8.13 24.62
CA SER A 303 -6.37 7.07 23.71
C SER A 303 -7.86 7.16 23.35
N GLN A 304 -8.62 8.05 23.99
CA GLN A 304 -10.07 8.06 23.88
C GLN A 304 -10.57 8.61 22.53
N ALA A 305 -9.95 9.70 22.04
CA ALA A 305 -10.40 10.35 20.82
C ALA A 305 -10.15 9.49 19.56
N PRO A 306 -8.96 8.90 19.34
CA PRO A 306 -8.74 8.00 18.20
C PRO A 306 -9.63 6.75 18.22
N ALA A 307 -9.87 6.17 19.42
CA ALA A 307 -10.74 5.01 19.58
C ALA A 307 -12.19 5.34 19.21
N TRP A 308 -12.75 6.45 19.70
CA TRP A 308 -14.08 6.90 19.28
C TRP A 308 -14.14 7.21 17.78
N GLN A 309 -13.12 7.89 17.24
CA GLN A 309 -13.08 8.18 15.81
C GLN A 309 -13.17 6.92 14.96
N PHE A 310 -12.47 5.85 15.34
CA PHE A 310 -12.57 4.56 14.66
C PHE A 310 -13.96 3.93 14.89
N LEU A 311 -14.40 3.76 16.14
CA LEU A 311 -15.66 3.10 16.46
C LEU A 311 -16.87 3.76 15.80
N GLU A 312 -16.90 5.10 15.70
CA GLU A 312 -18.01 5.87 15.12
C GLU A 312 -17.97 5.96 13.59
N ASN A 313 -16.78 5.96 12.99
CA ASN A 313 -16.62 6.32 11.57
C ASN A 313 -16.08 5.20 10.67
N ASN A 314 -15.83 4.00 11.21
CA ASN A 314 -15.45 2.87 10.36
C ASN A 314 -16.70 2.31 9.64
N ASN A 315 -16.60 2.13 8.32
CA ASN A 315 -17.66 1.53 7.49
C ASN A 315 -17.35 0.07 7.17
N LEU A 316 -16.61 -0.63 8.04
CA LEU A 316 -16.17 -2.00 7.80
C LEU A 316 -17.32 -2.96 8.05
N HIS A 317 -17.70 -3.73 7.04
CA HIS A 317 -18.66 -4.80 7.22
C HIS A 317 -17.94 -6.05 7.79
N PRO A 318 -18.42 -6.64 8.90
CA PRO A 318 -17.73 -7.75 9.56
C PRO A 318 -17.55 -8.97 8.65
N GLY A 319 -18.59 -9.33 7.87
CA GLY A 319 -18.52 -10.42 6.89
C GLY A 319 -17.43 -10.23 5.83
N LEU A 320 -17.37 -9.03 5.23
CA LEU A 320 -16.37 -8.70 4.21
C LEU A 320 -14.96 -8.63 4.80
N LEU A 321 -14.82 -8.07 6.01
CA LEU A 321 -13.55 -8.02 6.71
C LEU A 321 -13.05 -9.44 7.01
N ASN A 322 -13.89 -10.31 7.56
CA ASN A 322 -13.51 -11.71 7.83
C ASN A 322 -13.06 -12.43 6.55
N ALA A 323 -13.82 -12.28 5.46
CA ALA A 323 -13.43 -12.79 4.15
C ALA A 323 -12.03 -12.29 3.71
N ARG A 324 -11.74 -11.00 3.88
CA ARG A 324 -10.41 -10.42 3.60
C ARG A 324 -9.32 -11.04 4.45
N LEU A 325 -9.56 -11.17 5.76
CA LEU A 325 -8.58 -11.73 6.69
C LEU A 325 -8.27 -13.20 6.40
N ARG A 326 -9.29 -13.99 6.03
CA ARG A 326 -9.10 -15.38 5.60
C ARG A 326 -8.24 -15.47 4.34
N VAL A 327 -8.55 -14.68 3.32
CA VAL A 327 -7.76 -14.63 2.08
C VAL A 327 -6.32 -14.19 2.34
N ALA A 328 -6.12 -13.21 3.22
CA ALA A 328 -4.78 -12.77 3.63
C ALA A 328 -3.93 -13.88 4.26
N CYS A 329 -4.59 -14.88 4.87
CA CYS A 329 -3.97 -16.07 5.44
C CYS A 329 -3.88 -17.25 4.46
N GLY A 330 -4.30 -17.10 3.20
CA GLY A 330 -4.40 -18.20 2.24
C GLY A 330 -5.51 -19.22 2.60
N LEU A 331 -6.48 -18.82 3.42
CA LEU A 331 -7.65 -19.64 3.78
C LEU A 331 -8.81 -19.35 2.82
N PRO A 332 -9.77 -20.29 2.66
CA PRO A 332 -10.96 -20.06 1.85
C PRO A 332 -11.74 -18.81 2.27
N VAL A 333 -12.20 -18.01 1.29
CA VAL A 333 -12.91 -16.74 1.53
C VAL A 333 -14.15 -16.91 2.41
N THR A 334 -14.84 -18.04 2.25
CA THR A 334 -15.91 -18.52 3.13
C THR A 334 -15.71 -20.00 3.43
N SER A 335 -16.38 -20.52 4.46
CA SER A 335 -16.38 -21.97 4.74
C SER A 335 -17.05 -22.79 3.63
N SER A 336 -17.96 -22.19 2.86
CA SER A 336 -18.69 -22.82 1.76
C SER A 336 -17.95 -22.77 0.42
N ALA A 337 -17.01 -21.83 0.24
CA ALA A 337 -16.31 -21.57 -1.02
C ALA A 337 -15.74 -22.84 -1.70
N PRO A 338 -14.97 -23.72 -1.00
CA PRO A 338 -14.40 -24.89 -1.66
C PRO A 338 -15.45 -25.89 -2.16
N ALA A 339 -16.60 -25.99 -1.50
CA ALA A 339 -17.69 -26.87 -1.92
C ALA A 339 -18.41 -26.32 -3.18
N ILE A 340 -18.62 -25.00 -3.22
CA ILE A 340 -19.23 -24.31 -4.36
C ILE A 340 -18.32 -24.42 -5.60
N GLU A 341 -17.04 -24.09 -5.48
CA GLU A 341 -16.08 -24.15 -6.60
C GLU A 341 -16.00 -25.56 -7.18
N LYS A 342 -15.89 -26.57 -6.32
CA LYS A 342 -15.89 -27.98 -6.73
C LYS A 342 -17.17 -28.36 -7.47
N TYR A 343 -18.33 -27.89 -7.02
CA TYR A 343 -19.61 -28.14 -7.70
C TYR A 343 -19.63 -27.51 -9.09
N LEU A 344 -19.21 -26.24 -9.22
CA LEU A 344 -19.15 -25.53 -10.50
C LEU A 344 -18.24 -26.25 -11.50
N ASP A 345 -17.07 -26.70 -11.05
CA ASP A 345 -16.13 -27.46 -11.89
C ASP A 345 -16.70 -28.79 -12.35
N GLN A 346 -17.38 -29.53 -11.47
CA GLN A 346 -18.01 -30.80 -11.80
C GLN A 346 -19.17 -30.65 -12.80
N MET A 347 -19.89 -29.53 -12.73
CA MET A 347 -21.03 -29.23 -13.58
C MET A 347 -20.63 -28.59 -14.93
N ARG A 348 -19.36 -28.21 -15.10
CA ARG A 348 -18.85 -27.65 -16.35
C ARG A 348 -19.19 -28.58 -17.54
N GLY A 349 -19.71 -28.00 -18.62
CA GLY A 349 -20.22 -28.73 -19.78
C GLY A 349 -21.70 -29.11 -19.70
N HIS A 350 -22.35 -28.94 -18.54
CA HIS A 350 -23.76 -29.31 -18.33
C HIS A 350 -24.67 -28.10 -18.05
N PHE A 351 -24.13 -26.88 -17.96
CA PHE A 351 -24.93 -25.67 -17.80
C PHE A 351 -25.64 -25.30 -19.10
N ALA A 352 -26.82 -24.66 -19.00
CA ALA A 352 -27.50 -24.16 -20.19
C ALA A 352 -26.70 -23.02 -20.85
N PRO A 353 -26.67 -22.90 -22.19
CA PRO A 353 -25.92 -21.84 -22.86
C PRO A 353 -26.46 -20.44 -22.52
N LEU A 354 -25.65 -19.63 -21.84
CA LEU A 354 -26.01 -18.28 -21.36
C LEU A 354 -26.53 -17.36 -22.49
N MET A 355 -25.91 -17.41 -23.67
CA MET A 355 -26.31 -16.60 -24.84
C MET A 355 -27.22 -17.34 -25.82
N GLY A 356 -27.76 -18.51 -25.42
CA GLY A 356 -28.51 -19.40 -26.30
C GLY A 356 -27.68 -20.11 -27.38
N VAL A 357 -26.36 -19.89 -27.40
CA VAL A 357 -25.38 -20.49 -28.32
C VAL A 357 -24.14 -20.93 -27.56
N ASP A 358 -23.39 -21.87 -28.14
CA ASP A 358 -22.09 -22.29 -27.63
C ASP A 358 -21.04 -21.18 -27.84
N LEU A 359 -20.26 -20.90 -26.79
CA LEU A 359 -19.22 -19.87 -26.76
C LEU A 359 -17.81 -20.45 -26.92
N ASP A 360 -17.65 -21.76 -27.09
CA ASP A 360 -16.33 -22.42 -27.17
C ASP A 360 -15.46 -21.90 -28.32
N HIS A 361 -16.07 -21.42 -29.40
CA HIS A 361 -15.36 -20.84 -30.54
C HIS A 361 -15.43 -19.30 -30.61
N ALA A 362 -16.05 -18.64 -29.63
CA ALA A 362 -16.07 -17.18 -29.57
C ALA A 362 -14.63 -16.66 -29.35
N PRO A 363 -14.14 -15.69 -30.14
CA PRO A 363 -12.81 -15.13 -29.99
C PRO A 363 -12.73 -14.28 -28.70
N MET A 364 -11.54 -14.27 -28.11
CA MET A 364 -11.21 -13.38 -26.99
C MET A 364 -10.67 -12.05 -27.53
N GLY A 365 -11.13 -10.93 -26.99
CA GLY A 365 -10.65 -9.58 -27.28
C GLY A 365 -10.10 -8.95 -26.01
N SER A 366 -8.84 -8.50 -26.05
CA SER A 366 -8.21 -7.87 -24.89
C SER A 366 -8.40 -6.35 -24.90
N LEU A 367 -8.90 -5.83 -23.78
CA LEU A 367 -9.01 -4.41 -23.48
C LEU A 367 -7.94 -3.98 -22.45
N SER A 368 -6.90 -4.80 -22.26
CA SER A 368 -5.88 -4.57 -21.25
C SER A 368 -5.03 -3.33 -21.53
N VAL A 369 -4.31 -2.82 -20.51
CA VAL A 369 -3.33 -1.73 -20.65
C VAL A 369 -2.31 -2.01 -21.75
N GLU A 370 -1.93 -3.28 -21.91
CA GLU A 370 -0.92 -3.73 -22.86
C GLU A 370 -1.46 -3.79 -24.30
N ALA A 371 -2.66 -4.36 -24.47
CA ALA A 371 -3.21 -4.68 -25.77
C ALA A 371 -4.09 -3.56 -26.36
N SER A 372 -4.58 -2.64 -25.53
CA SER A 372 -5.59 -1.67 -25.91
C SER A 372 -5.11 -0.22 -25.83
N CYS A 373 -5.58 0.58 -26.79
CA CYS A 373 -5.43 2.04 -26.77
C CYS A 373 -6.72 2.75 -26.33
N TRP A 374 -7.75 2.01 -25.91
CA TRP A 374 -8.98 2.57 -25.35
C TRP A 374 -8.83 2.89 -23.85
N PRO A 375 -9.33 4.03 -23.37
CA PRO A 375 -9.66 5.24 -24.15
C PRO A 375 -8.41 5.95 -24.65
N GLN A 376 -8.57 6.87 -25.61
CA GLN A 376 -7.46 7.74 -26.03
C GLN A 376 -6.87 8.51 -24.84
N ASN A 377 -7.73 9.04 -23.97
CA ASN A 377 -7.35 9.66 -22.71
C ASN A 377 -7.67 8.69 -21.56
N PRO A 378 -6.69 8.02 -20.93
CA PRO A 378 -6.90 7.08 -19.83
C PRO A 378 -7.67 7.61 -18.61
N PHE A 379 -7.95 8.91 -18.53
CA PHE A 379 -8.73 9.55 -17.47
C PHE A 379 -10.11 10.03 -17.90
N ASP A 380 -10.48 9.86 -19.16
CA ASP A 380 -11.76 10.30 -19.71
C ASP A 380 -12.16 9.41 -20.90
N LEU A 381 -13.25 8.66 -20.75
CA LEU A 381 -13.88 7.86 -21.80
C LEU A 381 -15.15 8.59 -22.29
N PRO A 382 -15.10 9.32 -23.41
CA PRO A 382 -16.28 9.96 -23.97
C PRO A 382 -17.32 8.93 -24.42
N ALA A 383 -18.61 9.31 -24.39
CA ALA A 383 -19.71 8.42 -24.80
C ALA A 383 -19.53 7.82 -26.22
N ALA A 384 -18.94 8.58 -27.14
CA ALA A 384 -18.66 8.10 -28.50
C ALA A 384 -17.55 7.03 -28.55
N GLU A 385 -16.58 7.06 -27.63
CA GLU A 385 -15.60 5.97 -27.46
C GLU A 385 -16.23 4.80 -26.72
N ALA A 386 -16.98 5.05 -25.62
CA ALA A 386 -17.66 4.02 -24.83
C ALA A 386 -18.55 3.10 -25.69
N ALA A 387 -19.33 3.68 -26.60
CA ALA A 387 -20.22 2.96 -27.52
C ALA A 387 -19.48 2.08 -28.55
N ARG A 388 -18.16 2.19 -28.65
CA ARG A 388 -17.31 1.54 -29.66
C ARG A 388 -16.11 0.81 -29.07
N VAL A 389 -16.00 0.70 -27.75
CA VAL A 389 -14.91 -0.02 -27.09
C VAL A 389 -14.83 -1.44 -27.66
N GLY A 390 -13.64 -1.86 -28.07
CA GLY A 390 -13.40 -3.20 -28.61
C GLY A 390 -14.00 -3.46 -30.00
N GLN A 391 -14.43 -2.42 -30.73
CA GLN A 391 -15.01 -2.57 -32.08
C GLN A 391 -14.11 -3.36 -33.05
N GLU A 392 -12.79 -3.34 -32.87
CA GLU A 392 -11.81 -4.08 -33.66
C GLU A 392 -11.98 -5.60 -33.56
N PHE A 393 -12.63 -6.11 -32.51
CA PHE A 393 -12.94 -7.52 -32.31
C PHE A 393 -14.32 -7.91 -32.85
N ALA A 394 -15.17 -6.94 -33.19
CA ALA A 394 -16.51 -7.19 -33.73
C ALA A 394 -16.50 -7.53 -35.23
N ASP A 395 -15.42 -7.21 -35.95
CA ASP A 395 -15.32 -7.43 -37.39
C ASP A 395 -15.32 -8.95 -37.69
N ASN A 396 -16.41 -9.42 -38.31
CA ASN A 396 -16.64 -10.81 -38.78
C ASN A 396 -17.08 -11.86 -37.74
N THR A 397 -17.54 -11.44 -36.56
CA THR A 397 -18.06 -12.37 -35.56
C THR A 397 -19.33 -11.82 -34.87
N PRO A 398 -20.36 -12.66 -34.62
CA PRO A 398 -21.57 -12.22 -33.93
C PRO A 398 -21.38 -12.03 -32.42
N VAL A 399 -20.37 -12.67 -31.81
CA VAL A 399 -20.09 -12.64 -30.37
C VAL A 399 -18.60 -12.72 -30.11
N TRP A 400 -18.06 -11.88 -29.23
CA TRP A 400 -16.69 -11.99 -28.73
C TRP A 400 -16.64 -11.77 -27.21
N LEU A 401 -15.57 -12.24 -26.57
CA LEU A 401 -15.45 -12.29 -25.11
C LEU A 401 -14.31 -11.40 -24.62
N GLY A 402 -14.57 -10.60 -23.59
CA GLY A 402 -13.54 -9.93 -22.79
C GLY A 402 -12.99 -10.85 -21.70
N TYR A 403 -11.79 -10.56 -21.21
CA TYR A 403 -11.14 -11.41 -20.21
C TYR A 403 -11.56 -11.07 -18.78
N TYR A 404 -11.63 -12.10 -17.94
CA TYR A 404 -11.66 -12.02 -16.48
C TYR A 404 -10.28 -11.63 -15.93
N ASN A 405 -10.25 -10.86 -14.82
CA ASN A 405 -9.03 -10.40 -14.17
C ASN A 405 -8.15 -9.49 -15.06
N GLU A 406 -8.78 -8.75 -15.97
CA GLU A 406 -8.11 -7.94 -16.98
C GLU A 406 -7.96 -6.47 -16.54
N PRO A 407 -6.74 -5.88 -16.59
CA PRO A 407 -6.54 -4.48 -16.23
C PRO A 407 -6.89 -3.54 -17.39
N ARG A 408 -8.01 -2.83 -17.30
CA ARG A 408 -8.51 -1.93 -18.36
C ARG A 408 -8.49 -0.47 -17.92
N LEU A 409 -8.16 0.44 -18.85
CA LEU A 409 -8.14 1.89 -18.59
C LEU A 409 -9.49 2.59 -18.87
N ILE A 410 -10.49 1.84 -19.32
CA ILE A 410 -11.83 2.34 -19.69
C ILE A 410 -12.68 2.80 -18.50
N TYR A 411 -12.31 2.44 -17.27
CA TYR A 411 -13.02 2.82 -16.06
C TYR A 411 -12.63 4.23 -15.60
N THR A 412 -13.21 5.25 -16.24
CA THR A 412 -12.85 6.67 -16.01
C THR A 412 -13.86 7.45 -15.18
N ALA A 413 -15.05 6.89 -14.93
CA ALA A 413 -16.08 7.56 -14.13
C ALA A 413 -15.63 7.75 -12.67
N PRO A 414 -16.14 8.77 -11.95
CA PRO A 414 -15.79 9.02 -10.55
C PRO A 414 -15.98 7.82 -9.61
N ALA A 415 -16.93 6.93 -9.90
CA ALA A 415 -17.17 5.72 -9.11
C ALA A 415 -15.96 4.78 -9.07
N PHE A 416 -15.06 4.81 -10.05
CA PHE A 416 -13.91 3.90 -10.16
C PHE A 416 -12.63 4.42 -9.47
N ARG A 417 -12.73 5.42 -8.59
CA ARG A 417 -11.60 5.96 -7.81
C ARG A 417 -12.01 6.28 -6.39
N LYS A 418 -11.13 6.05 -5.41
CA LYS A 418 -11.41 6.38 -3.98
C LYS A 418 -11.06 7.82 -3.60
N GLY A 419 -10.19 8.50 -4.35
CA GLY A 419 -9.71 9.84 -3.99
C GLY A 419 -10.12 10.99 -4.91
N ARG A 420 -9.82 12.22 -4.46
CA ARG A 420 -10.21 13.45 -5.16
C ARG A 420 -9.52 13.66 -6.52
N TRP A 421 -8.34 13.06 -6.72
CA TRP A 421 -7.55 13.23 -7.94
C TRP A 421 -7.88 12.14 -8.96
N LEU A 422 -7.74 12.43 -10.25
CA LEU A 422 -8.09 11.47 -11.31
C LEU A 422 -7.23 10.20 -11.25
N ALA A 423 -6.05 10.29 -10.63
CA ALA A 423 -5.12 9.19 -10.45
C ALA A 423 -5.26 8.45 -9.09
N SER A 424 -6.12 8.89 -8.18
CA SER A 424 -6.22 8.29 -6.84
C SER A 424 -6.87 6.90 -6.89
N ASP A 425 -6.15 5.87 -6.45
CA ASP A 425 -6.64 4.51 -6.11
C ASP A 425 -7.73 4.04 -7.08
N ARG A 426 -7.31 3.90 -8.34
CA ARG A 426 -8.19 3.56 -9.45
C ARG A 426 -8.47 2.07 -9.46
N ARG A 427 -9.74 1.73 -9.61
CA ARG A 427 -10.19 0.37 -9.91
C ARG A 427 -10.07 0.15 -11.41
N THR A 428 -9.17 -0.74 -11.81
CA THR A 428 -8.84 -1.03 -13.21
C THR A 428 -9.02 -2.49 -13.57
N VAL A 429 -9.03 -3.40 -12.59
CA VAL A 429 -9.04 -4.84 -12.85
C VAL A 429 -10.46 -5.36 -12.93
N HIS A 430 -10.87 -5.84 -14.09
CA HIS A 430 -12.21 -6.35 -14.35
C HIS A 430 -12.47 -7.69 -13.63
N LEU A 431 -13.63 -7.84 -12.99
CA LEU A 431 -13.98 -9.00 -12.15
C LEU A 431 -15.06 -9.93 -12.75
N GLY A 432 -15.48 -9.70 -13.98
CA GLY A 432 -16.42 -10.56 -14.71
C GLY A 432 -15.85 -11.06 -16.03
N ILE A 433 -16.70 -11.72 -16.81
CA ILE A 433 -16.48 -11.95 -18.25
C ILE A 433 -17.49 -11.08 -18.98
N ASP A 434 -17.00 -10.21 -19.85
CA ASP A 434 -17.88 -9.44 -20.74
C ASP A 434 -18.13 -10.22 -22.02
N ILE A 435 -19.39 -10.36 -22.40
CA ILE A 435 -19.82 -11.07 -23.61
C ILE A 435 -20.42 -10.04 -24.56
N PHE A 436 -19.64 -9.58 -25.53
CA PHE A 436 -20.04 -8.57 -26.50
C PHE A 436 -20.86 -9.22 -27.61
N ALA A 437 -22.06 -8.70 -27.84
CA ALA A 437 -23.01 -9.22 -28.82
C ALA A 437 -23.99 -8.14 -29.28
N ALA A 438 -24.80 -8.42 -30.29
CA ALA A 438 -25.79 -7.46 -30.77
C ALA A 438 -26.80 -7.07 -29.66
N GLN A 439 -27.12 -5.77 -29.58
CA GLN A 439 -28.16 -5.25 -28.68
C GLN A 439 -29.49 -6.01 -28.84
N GLY A 440 -30.23 -6.18 -27.74
CA GLY A 440 -31.48 -6.94 -27.73
C GLY A 440 -31.34 -8.46 -27.82
N GLY A 441 -30.11 -9.00 -27.89
CA GLY A 441 -29.84 -10.43 -27.80
C GLY A 441 -30.37 -11.02 -26.49
N TRP A 442 -30.87 -12.26 -26.55
CA TRP A 442 -31.42 -12.96 -25.38
C TRP A 442 -30.30 -13.46 -24.45
N VAL A 443 -30.58 -13.41 -23.15
CA VAL A 443 -29.76 -13.98 -22.09
C VAL A 443 -30.60 -15.01 -21.34
N HIS A 444 -30.01 -16.19 -21.12
CA HIS A 444 -30.62 -17.38 -20.56
C HIS A 444 -29.98 -17.75 -19.22
N ALA A 445 -30.76 -18.28 -18.27
CA ALA A 445 -30.17 -18.70 -17.00
C ALA A 445 -29.36 -20.01 -17.18
N PRO A 446 -28.04 -20.03 -16.90
CA PRO A 446 -27.22 -21.25 -17.04
C PRO A 446 -27.61 -22.33 -16.03
N LEU A 447 -28.16 -21.91 -14.90
CA LEU A 447 -28.65 -22.73 -13.80
C LEU A 447 -29.90 -22.07 -13.22
N THR A 448 -30.82 -22.88 -12.69
CA THR A 448 -32.00 -22.38 -11.96
C THR A 448 -31.54 -21.46 -10.83
N GLY A 449 -32.15 -20.29 -10.73
CA GLY A 449 -31.79 -19.27 -9.75
C GLY A 449 -33.00 -18.50 -9.27
N ARG A 450 -32.90 -17.97 -8.05
CA ARG A 450 -33.90 -17.10 -7.45
C ARG A 450 -33.47 -15.66 -7.61
N VAL A 451 -34.33 -14.81 -8.15
CA VAL A 451 -34.06 -13.37 -8.30
C VAL A 451 -33.80 -12.77 -6.92
N HIS A 452 -32.57 -12.34 -6.69
CA HIS A 452 -32.15 -11.68 -5.46
C HIS A 452 -32.24 -10.16 -5.60
N VAL A 453 -31.74 -9.63 -6.73
CA VAL A 453 -31.81 -8.20 -7.08
C VAL A 453 -32.32 -8.06 -8.51
N VAL A 454 -33.16 -7.04 -8.73
CA VAL A 454 -33.53 -6.57 -10.07
C VAL A 454 -33.70 -5.06 -10.02
N GLU A 455 -32.89 -4.33 -10.79
CA GLU A 455 -32.89 -2.86 -10.77
C GLU A 455 -32.33 -2.26 -12.06
N ASN A 456 -32.46 -0.94 -12.21
CA ASN A 456 -31.91 -0.19 -13.34
C ASN A 456 -30.98 0.93 -12.84
N ARG A 457 -29.68 0.77 -13.08
CA ARG A 457 -28.62 1.71 -12.71
C ARG A 457 -28.33 2.66 -13.88
N THR A 458 -28.83 3.89 -13.76
CA THR A 458 -28.86 4.86 -14.88
C THR A 458 -27.67 5.81 -14.93
N ALA A 459 -26.69 5.67 -14.03
CA ALA A 459 -25.51 6.53 -14.05
C ALA A 459 -24.66 6.29 -15.33
N PRO A 460 -23.99 7.32 -15.86
CA PRO A 460 -23.10 7.15 -17.00
C PRO A 460 -21.99 6.13 -16.72
N LEU A 461 -21.75 5.23 -17.66
CA LEU A 461 -20.79 4.12 -17.55
C LEU A 461 -21.10 3.11 -16.42
N ASP A 462 -22.33 3.10 -15.91
CA ASP A 462 -22.86 2.08 -14.99
C ASP A 462 -23.52 0.93 -15.78
N TYR A 463 -24.19 0.01 -15.08
CA TYR A 463 -24.71 -1.22 -15.66
C TYR A 463 -26.04 -1.12 -16.41
N GLY A 464 -26.84 -0.05 -16.30
CA GLY A 464 -28.21 -0.12 -16.82
C GLY A 464 -29.05 -1.18 -16.09
N GLY A 465 -29.79 -2.02 -16.81
CA GLY A 465 -30.51 -3.13 -16.20
C GLY A 465 -29.56 -4.14 -15.54
N VAL A 466 -29.83 -4.49 -14.28
CA VAL A 466 -29.07 -5.45 -13.47
C VAL A 466 -30.00 -6.50 -12.89
N VAL A 467 -29.57 -7.76 -12.96
CA VAL A 467 -30.19 -8.87 -12.24
C VAL A 467 -29.10 -9.61 -11.45
N ILE A 468 -29.39 -9.96 -10.19
CA ILE A 468 -28.58 -10.90 -9.41
C ILE A 468 -29.44 -12.13 -9.11
N LEU A 469 -28.95 -13.31 -9.46
CA LEU A 469 -29.59 -14.59 -9.14
C LEU A 469 -28.84 -15.29 -8.01
N ALA A 470 -29.57 -15.80 -7.02
CA ALA A 470 -29.06 -16.72 -6.00
C ALA A 470 -29.29 -18.17 -6.45
N HIS A 471 -28.25 -18.99 -6.35
CA HIS A 471 -28.24 -20.39 -6.75
C HIS A 471 -27.89 -21.27 -5.56
N ASP A 472 -28.63 -22.35 -5.41
CA ASP A 472 -28.42 -23.32 -4.33
C ASP A 472 -27.83 -24.61 -4.93
N THR A 473 -26.68 -25.04 -4.39
CA THR A 473 -26.06 -26.33 -4.73
C THR A 473 -26.85 -27.49 -4.10
N PRO A 474 -26.64 -28.75 -4.55
CA PRO A 474 -27.30 -29.90 -3.93
C PRO A 474 -27.02 -30.10 -2.43
N ASP A 475 -25.94 -29.52 -1.92
CA ASP A 475 -25.53 -29.58 -0.51
C ASP A 475 -25.94 -28.29 0.27
N ASP A 476 -26.98 -27.60 -0.20
CA ASP A 476 -27.56 -26.38 0.41
C ASP A 476 -26.57 -25.22 0.61
N GLN A 477 -25.51 -25.16 -0.21
CA GLN A 477 -24.62 -23.99 -0.27
C GLN A 477 -25.11 -23.01 -1.32
N THR A 478 -25.20 -21.72 -0.97
CA THR A 478 -25.66 -20.66 -1.89
C THR A 478 -24.49 -19.89 -2.50
N PHE A 479 -24.57 -19.62 -3.80
CA PHE A 479 -23.69 -18.69 -4.51
C PHE A 479 -24.54 -17.79 -5.43
N TYR A 480 -23.92 -16.78 -6.04
CA TYR A 480 -24.66 -15.72 -6.73
C TYR A 480 -24.04 -15.40 -8.09
N THR A 481 -24.89 -15.02 -9.05
CA THR A 481 -24.44 -14.51 -10.36
C THR A 481 -25.06 -13.16 -10.68
N LEU A 482 -24.25 -12.25 -11.22
CA LEU A 482 -24.65 -10.91 -11.63
C LEU A 482 -24.69 -10.82 -13.15
N TYR A 483 -25.76 -10.21 -13.67
CA TYR A 483 -26.01 -9.96 -15.09
C TYR A 483 -26.21 -8.44 -15.26
N GLY A 484 -25.22 -7.75 -15.83
CA GLY A 484 -25.24 -6.31 -16.07
C GLY A 484 -25.38 -5.93 -17.55
N HIS A 485 -25.60 -4.66 -17.83
CA HIS A 485 -25.78 -4.10 -19.20
C HIS A 485 -27.04 -4.62 -19.91
N LEU A 486 -28.08 -4.93 -19.14
CA LEU A 486 -29.36 -5.43 -19.65
C LEU A 486 -30.32 -4.30 -20.03
N ASN A 487 -31.32 -4.66 -20.83
CA ASN A 487 -32.47 -3.81 -21.09
C ASN A 487 -33.32 -3.66 -19.81
N PRO A 488 -33.67 -2.43 -19.38
CA PRO A 488 -34.45 -2.18 -18.17
C PRO A 488 -35.83 -2.84 -18.10
N GLU A 489 -36.34 -3.43 -19.18
CA GLU A 489 -37.58 -4.23 -19.16
C GLU A 489 -37.56 -5.37 -18.12
N VAL A 490 -36.37 -5.79 -17.66
CA VAL A 490 -36.24 -6.77 -16.58
C VAL A 490 -36.91 -6.32 -15.28
N CYS A 491 -36.92 -5.02 -14.99
CA CYS A 491 -37.56 -4.45 -13.80
C CYS A 491 -39.09 -4.54 -13.84
N GLU A 492 -39.67 -4.71 -15.03
CA GLU A 492 -41.12 -4.88 -15.20
C GLU A 492 -41.51 -6.37 -15.23
N LYS A 493 -40.59 -7.25 -15.64
CA LYS A 493 -40.85 -8.67 -15.89
C LYS A 493 -40.47 -9.59 -14.74
N LEU A 494 -39.52 -9.19 -13.90
CA LEU A 494 -39.01 -9.99 -12.80
C LEU A 494 -39.37 -9.40 -11.45
N ALA A 495 -39.68 -10.26 -10.49
CA ALA A 495 -39.87 -9.88 -9.09
C ALA A 495 -38.82 -10.55 -8.20
N ILE A 496 -38.40 -9.86 -7.13
CA ILE A 496 -37.53 -10.45 -6.10
C ILE A 496 -38.19 -11.72 -5.54
N GLY A 497 -37.42 -12.80 -5.45
CA GLY A 497 -37.88 -14.12 -5.04
C GLY A 497 -38.43 -15.00 -6.16
N GLN A 498 -38.64 -14.46 -7.37
CA GLN A 498 -39.06 -15.25 -8.53
C GLN A 498 -37.98 -16.29 -8.89
N LEU A 499 -38.41 -17.51 -9.23
CA LEU A 499 -37.54 -18.52 -9.79
C LEU A 499 -37.41 -18.36 -11.29
N VAL A 500 -36.18 -18.30 -11.78
CA VAL A 500 -35.81 -18.40 -13.20
C VAL A 500 -35.28 -19.80 -13.44
N GLN A 501 -35.88 -20.55 -14.36
CA GLN A 501 -35.53 -21.95 -14.61
C GLN A 501 -34.27 -22.06 -15.48
N THR A 502 -33.55 -23.17 -15.33
CA THR A 502 -32.39 -23.50 -16.19
C THR A 502 -32.78 -23.43 -17.68
N GLY A 503 -32.04 -22.65 -18.47
CA GLY A 503 -32.25 -22.44 -19.90
C GLY A 503 -33.36 -21.42 -20.26
N GLU A 504 -34.10 -20.90 -19.27
CA GLU A 504 -35.12 -19.88 -19.49
C GLU A 504 -34.51 -18.58 -20.01
N ALA A 505 -35.05 -18.06 -21.12
CA ALA A 505 -34.72 -16.73 -21.62
C ALA A 505 -35.43 -15.67 -20.78
N PHE A 506 -34.69 -14.98 -19.89
CA PHE A 506 -35.29 -14.13 -18.87
C PHE A 506 -34.99 -12.64 -19.04
N CYS A 507 -33.97 -12.29 -19.83
CA CYS A 507 -33.62 -10.89 -20.11
C CYS A 507 -32.97 -10.70 -21.48
N ARG A 508 -32.75 -9.43 -21.86
CA ARG A 508 -32.12 -9.02 -23.13
C ARG A 508 -31.00 -8.01 -22.88
N LEU A 509 -30.02 -7.98 -23.77
CA LEU A 509 -28.98 -6.95 -23.76
C LEU A 509 -29.57 -5.56 -24.03
N GLY A 510 -29.12 -4.57 -23.26
CA GLY A 510 -29.48 -3.18 -23.47
C GLY A 510 -28.78 -2.57 -24.67
N ASP A 511 -29.38 -1.57 -25.29
CA ASP A 511 -28.68 -0.70 -26.23
C ASP A 511 -27.85 0.38 -25.51
N ILE A 512 -27.12 1.19 -26.27
CA ILE A 512 -26.24 2.26 -25.75
C ILE A 512 -26.99 3.32 -24.92
N THR A 513 -28.31 3.43 -25.03
CA THR A 513 -29.12 4.36 -24.22
C THR A 513 -29.62 3.73 -22.92
N GLN A 514 -29.50 2.41 -22.81
CA GLN A 514 -30.05 1.59 -21.73
C GLN A 514 -28.98 1.01 -20.82
N ASN A 515 -27.77 0.79 -21.34
CA ASN A 515 -26.72 0.04 -20.65
C ASN A 515 -25.61 0.92 -20.04
N GLY A 516 -25.83 2.23 -19.88
CA GLY A 516 -24.82 3.17 -19.38
C GLY A 516 -23.95 3.83 -20.47
N GLY A 517 -24.20 3.57 -21.76
CA GLY A 517 -23.45 4.17 -22.87
C GLY A 517 -22.37 3.27 -23.46
N TRP A 518 -22.26 2.03 -22.97
CA TRP A 518 -21.26 1.07 -23.41
C TRP A 518 -21.64 0.44 -24.76
N ALA A 519 -20.64 -0.02 -25.52
CA ALA A 519 -20.86 -0.96 -26.61
C ALA A 519 -21.72 -2.14 -26.08
N PRO A 520 -22.76 -2.61 -26.79
CA PRO A 520 -23.66 -3.64 -26.27
C PRO A 520 -22.91 -4.94 -25.88
N HIS A 521 -23.04 -5.33 -24.61
CA HIS A 521 -22.45 -6.55 -24.05
C HIS A 521 -23.23 -6.98 -22.80
N LEU A 522 -22.99 -8.21 -22.34
CA LEU A 522 -23.37 -8.68 -21.01
C LEU A 522 -22.15 -8.63 -20.10
N HIS A 523 -22.27 -8.02 -18.92
CA HIS A 523 -21.30 -8.26 -17.84
C HIS A 523 -21.78 -9.45 -17.00
N PHE A 524 -21.01 -10.54 -16.98
CA PHE A 524 -21.34 -11.75 -16.22
C PHE A 524 -20.30 -12.00 -15.13
N GLN A 525 -20.74 -12.00 -13.87
CA GLN A 525 -19.86 -12.14 -12.71
C GLN A 525 -20.43 -13.16 -11.72
N LEU A 526 -19.55 -13.90 -11.05
CA LEU A 526 -19.86 -14.87 -10.00
C LEU A 526 -19.39 -14.29 -8.65
N ALA A 527 -20.14 -14.51 -7.57
CA ALA A 527 -19.65 -14.33 -6.20
C ALA A 527 -20.04 -15.50 -5.29
N LEU A 528 -19.13 -15.85 -4.39
CA LEU A 528 -19.30 -16.96 -3.43
C LEU A 528 -20.10 -16.55 -2.19
N THR A 529 -20.23 -15.25 -1.92
CA THR A 529 -21.11 -14.69 -0.89
C THR A 529 -21.42 -13.24 -1.21
N ILE A 530 -22.54 -12.75 -0.69
CA ILE A 530 -22.91 -11.34 -0.69
C ILE A 530 -22.73 -10.68 0.67
N ASP A 531 -22.27 -11.43 1.68
CA ASP A 531 -22.09 -10.92 3.03
C ASP A 531 -21.07 -9.77 3.06
N GLY A 532 -21.57 -8.57 3.31
CA GLY A 532 -20.80 -7.32 3.31
C GLY A 532 -20.55 -6.64 1.97
N ILE A 533 -20.94 -7.23 0.84
CA ILE A 533 -21.06 -6.50 -0.45
C ILE A 533 -22.52 -6.15 -0.80
N GLY A 534 -23.49 -6.90 -0.25
CA GLY A 534 -24.91 -6.68 -0.49
C GLY A 534 -25.27 -6.74 -1.97
N GLU A 535 -25.97 -5.70 -2.44
CA GLU A 535 -26.45 -5.56 -3.82
C GLU A 535 -25.47 -4.78 -4.71
N ASP A 536 -24.47 -4.09 -4.12
CA ASP A 536 -23.51 -3.26 -4.85
C ASP A 536 -22.16 -3.95 -5.04
N TRP A 537 -22.12 -4.86 -6.02
CA TRP A 537 -20.92 -5.63 -6.30
C TRP A 537 -19.92 -4.84 -7.13
N PRO A 538 -18.62 -4.89 -6.81
CA PRO A 538 -17.63 -4.31 -7.69
C PRO A 538 -17.50 -5.18 -8.95
N GLY A 539 -17.82 -4.62 -10.12
CA GLY A 539 -17.38 -5.19 -11.41
C GLY A 539 -15.90 -4.98 -11.71
N VAL A 540 -15.26 -4.14 -10.90
CA VAL A 540 -13.87 -3.72 -11.08
C VAL A 540 -13.19 -3.59 -9.72
N ALA A 541 -12.03 -4.22 -9.58
CA ALA A 541 -11.15 -4.16 -8.43
C ALA A 541 -10.05 -3.10 -8.58
N ASP A 542 -9.63 -2.58 -7.42
CA ASP A 542 -8.32 -1.95 -7.28
C ASP A 542 -7.21 -3.00 -7.47
N PRO A 543 -6.12 -2.71 -8.21
CA PRO A 543 -4.97 -3.61 -8.31
C PRO A 543 -4.45 -4.18 -6.98
N ASP A 544 -4.43 -3.40 -5.90
CA ASP A 544 -3.94 -3.90 -4.59
C ASP A 544 -4.92 -4.88 -3.93
N ALA A 545 -6.22 -4.70 -4.17
CA ALA A 545 -7.26 -5.59 -3.65
C ALA A 545 -7.60 -6.74 -4.61
N ARG A 546 -6.92 -6.85 -5.76
CA ARG A 546 -7.20 -7.82 -6.82
C ARG A 546 -7.25 -9.25 -6.29
N HIS A 547 -6.24 -9.65 -5.52
CA HIS A 547 -6.16 -11.02 -5.00
C HIS A 547 -7.41 -11.36 -4.18
N PHE A 548 -7.79 -10.49 -3.24
CA PHE A 548 -9.02 -10.64 -2.46
C PHE A 548 -10.27 -10.77 -3.33
N TRP A 549 -10.47 -9.83 -4.25
CA TRP A 549 -11.66 -9.83 -5.08
C TRP A 549 -11.75 -11.05 -6.00
N THR A 550 -10.64 -11.57 -6.49
CA THR A 550 -10.64 -12.81 -7.29
C THR A 550 -10.95 -14.07 -6.50
N GLN A 551 -10.77 -14.06 -5.17
CA GLN A 551 -11.20 -15.16 -4.31
C GLN A 551 -12.69 -15.07 -3.97
N LEU A 552 -13.21 -13.85 -3.76
CA LEU A 552 -14.64 -13.65 -3.51
C LEU A 552 -15.50 -13.80 -4.76
N CYS A 553 -15.00 -13.27 -5.88
CA CYS A 553 -15.61 -13.28 -7.20
C CYS A 553 -14.71 -14.05 -8.18
N PRO A 554 -14.68 -15.40 -8.12
CA PRO A 554 -13.84 -16.22 -8.98
C PRO A 554 -14.29 -16.19 -10.44
N ASN A 555 -13.45 -16.74 -11.32
CA ASN A 555 -13.71 -16.79 -12.77
C ASN A 555 -15.04 -17.52 -13.07
N PRO A 556 -16.02 -16.88 -13.73
CA PRO A 556 -17.31 -17.52 -14.01
C PRO A 556 -17.29 -18.49 -15.21
N ALA A 557 -16.11 -18.82 -15.77
CA ALA A 557 -15.97 -19.65 -16.98
C ALA A 557 -16.72 -21.00 -16.92
N ALA A 558 -16.73 -21.65 -15.75
CA ALA A 558 -17.43 -22.92 -15.58
C ALA A 558 -18.93 -22.81 -15.92
N LEU A 559 -19.60 -21.72 -15.51
CA LEU A 559 -21.00 -21.42 -15.80
C LEU A 559 -21.25 -21.10 -17.29
N LEU A 560 -20.20 -20.75 -18.03
CA LEU A 560 -20.22 -20.59 -19.49
C LEU A 560 -19.86 -21.89 -20.23
N ASN A 561 -19.60 -22.98 -19.51
CA ASN A 561 -19.02 -24.22 -20.03
C ASN A 561 -17.65 -24.05 -20.71
N LEU A 562 -16.87 -23.05 -20.30
CA LEU A 562 -15.54 -22.76 -20.85
C LEU A 562 -14.42 -23.23 -19.91
N PRO A 563 -13.23 -23.53 -20.43
CA PRO A 563 -12.04 -23.74 -19.60
C PRO A 563 -11.56 -22.39 -19.02
N ASP A 564 -10.99 -22.39 -17.81
CA ASP A 564 -10.64 -21.13 -17.12
C ASP A 564 -9.51 -20.37 -17.81
N ASP A 565 -8.58 -21.09 -18.42
CA ASP A 565 -7.43 -20.55 -19.16
C ASP A 565 -7.84 -19.82 -20.44
N LYS A 566 -9.01 -20.12 -21.01
CA LYS A 566 -9.55 -19.37 -22.14
C LYS A 566 -9.96 -17.95 -21.74
N THR A 567 -10.58 -17.78 -20.57
CA THR A 567 -11.21 -16.52 -20.17
C THR A 567 -10.37 -15.70 -19.20
N ALA A 568 -9.40 -16.31 -18.52
CA ALA A 568 -8.51 -15.61 -17.61
C ALA A 568 -7.46 -14.78 -18.36
N TYR A 569 -7.32 -13.50 -17.99
CA TYR A 569 -6.23 -12.67 -18.48
C TYR A 569 -4.89 -13.17 -17.92
N VAL A 570 -3.93 -13.40 -18.82
CA VAL A 570 -2.55 -13.73 -18.45
C VAL A 570 -1.68 -12.51 -18.69
N PRO A 571 -1.22 -11.80 -17.63
CA PRO A 571 -0.34 -10.64 -17.79
C PRO A 571 1.06 -11.07 -18.25
N THR A 572 1.76 -10.16 -18.92
CA THR A 572 3.20 -10.29 -19.15
C THR A 572 3.94 -10.45 -17.81
N ASP A 573 4.80 -11.46 -17.69
CA ASP A 573 5.53 -11.75 -16.46
C ASP A 573 6.69 -10.76 -16.27
N LYS A 574 6.48 -9.80 -15.37
CA LYS A 574 7.48 -8.78 -14.99
C LYS A 574 8.78 -9.39 -14.45
N ALA A 575 8.72 -10.50 -13.73
CA ALA A 575 9.92 -11.16 -13.20
C ALA A 575 10.73 -11.79 -14.33
N GLN A 576 10.07 -12.41 -15.31
CA GLN A 576 10.72 -12.93 -16.50
C GLN A 576 11.32 -11.80 -17.35
N VAL A 577 10.60 -10.69 -17.58
CA VAL A 577 11.13 -9.51 -18.28
C VAL A 577 12.39 -8.96 -17.59
N LEU A 578 12.39 -8.92 -16.24
CA LEU A 578 13.56 -8.50 -15.47
C LEU A 578 14.73 -9.49 -15.61
N ALA A 579 14.46 -10.79 -15.57
CA ALA A 579 15.47 -11.83 -15.75
C ALA A 579 16.11 -11.74 -17.16
N ASP A 580 15.28 -11.61 -18.20
CA ASP A 580 15.73 -11.45 -19.58
C ASP A 580 16.57 -10.18 -19.74
N ARG A 581 16.14 -9.06 -19.14
CA ARG A 581 16.91 -7.82 -19.13
C ARG A 581 18.29 -8.01 -18.51
N ARG A 582 18.37 -8.67 -17.34
CA ARG A 582 19.66 -8.94 -16.66
C ARG A 582 20.57 -9.87 -17.49
N ALA A 583 19.98 -10.80 -18.23
CA ALA A 583 20.75 -11.73 -19.06
C ALA A 583 21.25 -11.10 -20.37
N GLN A 584 20.53 -10.11 -20.91
CA GLN A 584 20.75 -9.62 -22.27
C GLN A 584 21.30 -8.17 -22.37
N PHE A 585 21.20 -7.37 -21.31
CA PHE A 585 21.62 -5.96 -21.31
C PHE A 585 22.90 -5.78 -20.47
N GLY A 586 23.71 -4.78 -20.80
CA GLY A 586 24.90 -4.44 -20.01
C GLY A 586 24.54 -3.90 -18.63
N ASP A 587 25.30 -4.30 -17.60
CA ASP A 587 25.08 -3.91 -16.20
C ASP A 587 25.11 -2.40 -15.94
N ASN A 588 25.72 -1.63 -16.86
CA ASN A 588 25.73 -0.17 -16.81
C ASN A 588 24.35 0.47 -17.06
N LEU A 589 23.34 -0.31 -17.48
CA LEU A 589 21.95 0.13 -17.69
C LEU A 589 21.07 -0.17 -16.47
N ALA A 590 21.45 0.40 -15.33
CA ALA A 590 20.76 0.24 -14.05
C ALA A 590 19.29 0.70 -14.11
N LEU A 591 18.46 0.05 -13.29
CA LEU A 591 17.07 0.43 -13.07
C LEU A 591 16.97 1.46 -11.93
N SER A 592 16.04 2.40 -12.04
CA SER A 592 15.92 3.52 -11.10
C SER A 592 15.27 3.19 -9.76
N TYR A 593 14.58 2.05 -9.65
CA TYR A 593 13.78 1.67 -8.47
C TYR A 593 14.21 0.31 -7.93
N ALA A 594 14.18 0.15 -6.60
CA ALA A 594 14.48 -1.12 -5.93
C ALA A 594 13.49 -2.22 -6.33
N GLU A 595 12.21 -1.86 -6.46
CA GLU A 595 11.18 -2.67 -7.12
C GLU A 595 10.97 -2.12 -8.54
N PRO A 596 11.41 -2.84 -9.58
CA PRO A 596 11.22 -2.41 -10.96
C PRO A 596 9.74 -2.24 -11.32
N VAL A 597 9.42 -1.14 -11.98
CA VAL A 597 8.07 -0.84 -12.50
C VAL A 597 8.03 -1.12 -14.00
N MET A 598 6.98 -1.79 -14.48
CA MET A 598 6.78 -2.11 -15.90
C MET A 598 5.68 -1.24 -16.49
N PHE A 599 6.07 -0.09 -17.04
CA PHE A 599 5.13 0.82 -17.69
C PHE A 599 4.75 0.33 -19.09
N LEU A 600 3.45 0.20 -19.35
CA LEU A 600 2.91 -0.25 -20.64
C LEU A 600 2.12 0.85 -21.38
N ARG A 601 1.68 1.89 -20.67
CA ARG A 601 0.96 3.03 -21.26
C ARG A 601 1.45 4.36 -20.69
N GLY A 602 1.36 5.42 -21.49
CA GLY A 602 1.63 6.79 -21.06
C GLY A 602 0.57 7.76 -21.57
N TRP A 603 0.36 8.86 -20.84
CA TRP A 603 -0.53 9.95 -21.21
C TRP A 603 -0.14 11.27 -20.54
N LYS A 604 0.34 12.23 -21.33
CA LYS A 604 0.89 13.50 -20.84
C LYS A 604 1.87 13.21 -19.69
N HIS A 605 1.71 13.82 -18.52
CA HIS A 605 2.60 13.61 -17.38
C HIS A 605 2.34 12.32 -16.58
N HIS A 606 1.56 11.35 -17.10
CA HIS A 606 1.28 10.09 -16.42
C HIS A 606 1.83 8.88 -17.18
N LEU A 607 2.20 7.86 -16.43
CA LEU A 607 2.53 6.51 -16.87
C LEU A 607 1.58 5.52 -16.20
N PHE A 608 1.35 4.36 -16.81
CA PHE A 608 0.53 3.29 -16.25
C PHE A 608 1.28 1.98 -16.31
N ASP A 609 1.26 1.25 -15.21
CA ASP A 609 1.89 -0.07 -15.11
C ASP A 609 1.03 -1.17 -15.75
N GLU A 610 1.48 -2.42 -15.62
CA GLU A 610 0.81 -3.58 -16.18
C GLU A 610 -0.60 -3.83 -15.63
N TRP A 611 -0.94 -3.29 -14.46
CA TRP A 611 -2.26 -3.40 -13.83
C TRP A 611 -3.11 -2.13 -14.01
N GLY A 612 -2.59 -1.12 -14.71
CA GLY A 612 -3.28 0.14 -14.98
C GLY A 612 -3.18 1.15 -13.84
N ARG A 613 -2.29 0.93 -12.87
CA ARG A 613 -2.02 1.89 -11.81
C ARG A 613 -1.38 3.14 -12.41
N PRO A 614 -1.95 4.34 -12.16
CA PRO A 614 -1.38 5.58 -12.65
C PRO A 614 -0.20 6.05 -11.78
N TYR A 615 0.88 6.47 -12.44
CA TYR A 615 2.05 7.10 -11.85
C TYR A 615 2.16 8.51 -12.39
N LEU A 616 2.29 9.49 -11.50
CA LEU A 616 2.69 10.84 -11.89
C LEU A 616 4.20 10.82 -12.18
N ASP A 617 4.57 11.14 -13.40
CA ASP A 617 5.97 11.26 -13.77
C ASP A 617 6.53 12.61 -13.33
N ALA A 618 7.31 12.58 -12.26
CA ALA A 618 8.00 13.73 -11.69
C ALA A 618 9.54 13.65 -11.88
N TYR A 619 10.03 12.68 -12.65
CA TYR A 619 11.46 12.38 -12.72
C TYR A 619 12.01 12.23 -14.14
N ASN A 620 11.26 11.62 -15.06
CA ASN A 620 11.82 11.15 -16.33
C ASN A 620 12.46 12.31 -17.13
N ASN A 621 13.70 12.09 -17.57
CA ASN A 621 14.60 13.12 -18.06
C ASN A 621 14.43 13.48 -19.55
N VAL A 622 13.79 12.63 -20.36
CA VAL A 622 13.61 12.85 -21.81
C VAL A 622 12.27 13.51 -22.19
N PRO A 623 11.11 13.11 -21.65
CA PRO A 623 9.80 13.54 -22.16
C PRO A 623 9.36 14.91 -21.63
N HIS A 624 9.85 15.99 -22.23
CA HIS A 624 9.61 17.38 -21.80
C HIS A 624 8.13 17.81 -21.81
N VAL A 625 7.30 17.17 -22.64
CA VAL A 625 5.83 17.40 -22.70
C VAL A 625 5.05 16.18 -22.23
N GLY A 626 5.72 15.29 -21.51
CA GLY A 626 5.20 13.99 -21.09
C GLY A 626 5.12 12.97 -22.22
N HIS A 627 4.31 11.95 -21.98
CA HIS A 627 4.18 10.71 -22.72
C HIS A 627 3.00 10.74 -23.66
N ALA A 628 3.17 10.16 -24.85
CA ALA A 628 2.09 9.96 -25.81
C ALA A 628 1.20 11.21 -25.99
N HIS A 629 1.79 12.41 -25.99
CA HIS A 629 1.01 13.64 -26.00
C HIS A 629 0.20 13.74 -27.30
N PRO A 630 -1.13 13.96 -27.27
CA PRO A 630 -2.00 13.81 -28.45
C PRO A 630 -1.58 14.70 -29.63
N ARG A 631 -1.13 15.92 -29.35
CA ARG A 631 -0.56 16.82 -30.38
C ARG A 631 0.71 16.25 -31.04
N VAL A 632 1.59 15.61 -30.27
CA VAL A 632 2.84 15.04 -30.80
C VAL A 632 2.54 13.77 -31.59
N GLN A 633 1.64 12.92 -31.08
CA GLN A 633 1.17 11.73 -31.79
C GLN A 633 0.60 12.08 -33.17
N ALA A 634 -0.30 13.06 -33.25
CA ALA A 634 -0.93 13.46 -34.50
C ALA A 634 0.09 13.92 -35.55
N VAL A 635 1.05 14.77 -35.16
CA VAL A 635 2.10 15.27 -36.06
C VAL A 635 3.06 14.16 -36.48
N ALA A 636 3.48 13.31 -35.55
CA ALA A 636 4.37 12.19 -35.85
C ALA A 636 3.71 11.17 -36.78
N ALA A 637 2.44 10.81 -36.53
CA ALA A 637 1.68 9.89 -37.36
C ALA A 637 1.46 10.43 -38.78
N ASP A 638 1.14 11.72 -38.93
CA ASP A 638 1.05 12.36 -40.25
C ASP A 638 2.39 12.34 -40.99
N GLN A 639 3.50 12.66 -40.31
CA GLN A 639 4.82 12.64 -40.93
C GLN A 639 5.25 11.22 -41.33
N LEU A 640 5.04 10.22 -40.47
CA LEU A 640 5.40 8.82 -40.75
C LEU A 640 4.63 8.24 -41.95
N LYS A 641 3.36 8.65 -42.15
CA LYS A 641 2.58 8.28 -43.34
C LYS A 641 3.12 8.90 -44.63
N ARG A 642 3.82 10.04 -44.54
CA ARG A 642 4.35 10.78 -45.69
C ARG A 642 5.77 10.35 -46.03
N MET A 643 6.71 10.43 -45.08
CA MET A 643 8.12 10.07 -45.28
C MET A 643 8.95 10.01 -43.99
N ASN A 644 10.00 9.19 -44.02
CA ASN A 644 11.14 9.22 -43.11
C ASN A 644 12.44 9.17 -43.93
N SER A 645 13.26 10.21 -43.89
CA SER A 645 14.48 10.33 -44.73
C SER A 645 15.60 11.06 -44.01
N ASN A 646 16.85 10.82 -44.43
CA ASN A 646 18.03 11.52 -43.92
C ASN A 646 18.04 13.02 -44.33
N THR A 647 18.89 13.79 -43.66
CA THR A 647 18.98 15.26 -43.73
C THR A 647 19.63 15.83 -45.00
N ARG A 648 20.01 15.00 -45.98
CA ARG A 648 20.64 15.46 -47.23
C ARG A 648 19.62 15.94 -48.27
N TYR A 649 18.35 15.62 -48.09
CA TYR A 649 17.27 16.06 -48.97
C TYR A 649 16.57 17.30 -48.40
N LEU A 650 16.03 18.13 -49.29
CA LEU A 650 15.31 19.35 -48.91
C LEU A 650 13.98 19.00 -48.25
N HIS A 651 13.69 19.63 -47.10
CA HIS A 651 12.39 19.51 -46.44
C HIS A 651 12.01 20.82 -45.72
N PRO A 652 10.83 21.41 -46.00
CA PRO A 652 10.48 22.74 -45.50
C PRO A 652 10.39 22.83 -43.97
N ALA A 653 9.97 21.74 -43.29
CA ALA A 653 9.84 21.74 -41.83
C ALA A 653 11.17 21.99 -41.09
N ARG A 654 12.31 21.59 -41.68
CA ARG A 654 13.63 21.81 -41.07
C ARG A 654 14.03 23.28 -41.13
N THR A 655 13.79 23.94 -42.26
CA THR A 655 14.04 25.38 -42.43
C THR A 655 13.16 26.20 -41.49
N ALA A 656 11.86 25.90 -41.45
CA ALA A 656 10.92 26.57 -40.55
C ALA A 656 11.30 26.38 -39.07
N PHE A 657 11.81 25.20 -38.70
CA PHE A 657 12.30 24.96 -37.33
C PHE A 657 13.58 25.75 -37.03
N ALA A 658 14.54 25.81 -37.96
CA ALA A 658 15.74 26.64 -37.82
C ALA A 658 15.38 28.11 -37.64
N GLU A 659 14.52 28.67 -38.49
CA GLU A 659 14.03 30.05 -38.37
C GLU A 659 13.40 30.30 -37.00
N LYS A 660 12.60 29.37 -36.50
CA LYS A 660 11.94 29.49 -35.19
C LYS A 660 12.93 29.47 -34.02
N ILE A 661 13.97 28.64 -34.10
CA ILE A 661 15.02 28.57 -33.09
C ILE A 661 15.86 29.85 -33.12
N LEU A 662 16.36 30.25 -34.29
CA LEU A 662 17.18 31.45 -34.47
C LEU A 662 16.44 32.72 -34.03
N SER A 663 15.11 32.77 -34.19
CA SER A 663 14.30 33.91 -33.69
C SER A 663 14.31 34.06 -32.16
N LYS A 664 14.90 33.13 -31.40
CA LYS A 664 15.03 33.18 -29.94
C LYS A 664 16.42 33.58 -29.47
N PHE A 665 17.39 33.69 -30.38
CA PHE A 665 18.77 34.04 -30.08
C PHE A 665 19.10 35.44 -30.60
N PRO A 666 20.18 36.07 -30.09
CA PRO A 666 20.72 37.31 -30.66
C PRO A 666 21.05 37.18 -32.16
N PRO A 667 21.05 38.29 -32.92
CA PRO A 667 21.32 38.26 -34.37
C PRO A 667 22.64 37.60 -34.77
N SER A 668 23.63 37.55 -33.87
CA SER A 668 24.93 36.90 -34.10
C SER A 668 24.86 35.37 -34.18
N PHE A 669 23.75 34.75 -33.77
CA PHE A 669 23.53 33.31 -33.92
C PHE A 669 22.69 33.06 -35.17
N GLU A 670 23.33 32.63 -36.26
CA GLU A 670 22.72 32.56 -37.60
C GLU A 670 22.61 31.13 -38.15
N VAL A 671 23.32 30.15 -37.57
CA VAL A 671 23.46 28.79 -38.12
C VAL A 671 23.04 27.74 -37.09
N CYS A 672 22.19 26.79 -37.51
CA CYS A 672 21.76 25.65 -36.69
C CYS A 672 22.37 24.33 -37.20
N TYR A 673 22.85 23.50 -36.27
CA TYR A 673 23.10 22.08 -36.49
C TYR A 673 22.04 21.27 -35.76
N PHE A 674 21.34 20.40 -36.49
CA PHE A 674 20.40 19.44 -35.90
C PHE A 674 21.06 18.06 -35.83
N VAL A 675 21.10 17.49 -34.64
CA VAL A 675 21.74 16.20 -34.31
C VAL A 675 20.75 15.30 -33.56
N ASN A 676 21.06 14.01 -33.42
CA ASN A 676 20.10 13.03 -32.90
C ASN A 676 20.07 12.96 -31.36
N SER A 677 21.09 13.48 -30.68
CA SER A 677 21.19 13.40 -29.21
C SER A 677 21.96 14.58 -28.61
N GLY A 678 21.80 14.78 -27.29
CA GLY A 678 22.61 15.72 -26.53
C GLY A 678 24.10 15.37 -26.54
N SER A 679 24.46 14.07 -26.59
CA SER A 679 25.86 13.65 -26.71
C SER A 679 26.48 14.07 -28.04
N GLU A 680 25.76 13.89 -29.16
CA GLU A 680 26.21 14.39 -30.47
C GLU A 680 26.34 15.92 -30.49
N ALA A 681 25.42 16.62 -29.82
CA ALA A 681 25.45 18.09 -29.72
C ALA A 681 26.67 18.58 -28.97
N ASN A 682 26.96 18.00 -27.80
CA ASN A 682 28.10 18.37 -26.96
C ASN A 682 29.43 17.97 -27.59
N GLU A 683 29.52 16.81 -28.25
CA GLU A 683 30.71 16.42 -29.00
C GLU A 683 30.97 17.36 -30.18
N LEU A 684 29.93 17.76 -30.91
CA LEU A 684 30.04 18.75 -31.98
C LEU A 684 30.45 20.12 -31.42
N ALA A 685 29.91 20.54 -30.27
CA ALA A 685 30.29 21.78 -29.61
C ALA A 685 31.78 21.78 -29.22
N LEU A 686 32.28 20.70 -28.62
CA LEU A 686 33.70 20.52 -28.32
C LEU A 686 34.56 20.62 -29.59
N ARG A 687 34.13 19.97 -30.68
CA ARG A 687 34.84 20.00 -31.96
C ARG A 687 34.88 21.40 -32.57
N LEU A 688 33.77 22.14 -32.54
CA LEU A 688 33.68 23.51 -33.05
C LEU A 688 34.53 24.47 -32.22
N ALA A 689 34.46 24.37 -30.88
CA ALA A 689 35.27 25.18 -29.97
C ALA A 689 36.77 24.97 -30.21
N ARG A 690 37.21 23.71 -30.31
CA ARG A 690 38.61 23.34 -30.61
C ARG A 690 39.05 23.83 -31.99
N ALA A 691 38.20 23.73 -33.01
CA ALA A 691 38.52 24.20 -34.35
C ALA A 691 38.67 25.74 -34.41
N HIS A 692 37.86 26.47 -33.64
CA HIS A 692 37.91 27.94 -33.60
C HIS A 692 39.08 28.47 -32.77
N THR A 693 39.32 27.88 -31.60
CA THR A 693 40.31 28.37 -30.62
C THR A 693 41.69 27.74 -30.77
N SER A 694 41.80 26.60 -31.47
CA SER A 694 42.97 25.70 -31.44
C SER A 694 43.35 25.22 -30.03
N ALA A 695 42.42 25.32 -29.07
CA ALA A 695 42.64 25.03 -27.65
C ALA A 695 41.78 23.86 -27.18
N LYS A 696 42.25 23.12 -26.16
CA LYS A 696 41.57 21.92 -25.64
C LYS A 696 40.96 22.07 -24.24
N GLY A 697 41.37 23.09 -23.48
CA GLY A 697 40.96 23.26 -22.08
C GLY A 697 39.45 23.47 -21.94
N ILE A 698 38.79 22.72 -21.07
CA ILE A 698 37.35 22.88 -20.80
C ILE A 698 37.14 23.14 -19.31
N VAL A 699 36.26 24.10 -19.00
CA VAL A 699 35.74 24.30 -17.65
C VAL A 699 34.29 23.77 -17.60
N THR A 700 33.94 23.03 -16.56
CA THR A 700 32.60 22.43 -16.38
C THR A 700 32.22 22.32 -14.89
N PRO A 701 30.94 22.32 -14.52
CA PRO A 701 30.51 22.04 -13.15
C PRO A 701 30.88 20.62 -12.68
N ASP A 702 31.10 20.48 -11.37
CA ASP A 702 31.56 19.25 -10.69
C ASP A 702 30.51 18.12 -10.56
N HIS A 703 29.28 18.34 -11.00
CA HIS A 703 28.20 17.34 -11.08
C HIS A 703 27.54 17.25 -12.46
N GLY A 704 28.13 17.84 -13.51
CA GLY A 704 27.54 17.83 -14.85
C GLY A 704 27.56 16.47 -15.57
N TYR A 705 26.53 16.21 -16.38
CA TYR A 705 26.44 15.11 -17.34
C TYR A 705 26.17 15.62 -18.76
N HIS A 706 27.18 15.47 -19.62
CA HIS A 706 27.20 15.99 -20.98
C HIS A 706 27.03 14.91 -22.05
N GLY A 707 26.86 13.64 -21.67
CA GLY A 707 26.59 12.54 -22.60
C GLY A 707 27.47 11.31 -22.43
N ASN A 708 27.34 10.37 -23.37
CA ASN A 708 28.02 9.06 -23.32
C ASN A 708 29.07 8.85 -24.42
N THR A 709 29.38 9.86 -25.26
CA THR A 709 30.52 9.80 -26.19
C THR A 709 31.83 10.10 -25.46
N THR A 710 32.97 9.71 -26.03
CA THR A 710 34.28 9.86 -25.36
C THR A 710 34.52 11.28 -24.86
N GLY A 711 34.40 12.30 -25.73
CA GLY A 711 34.64 13.69 -25.34
C GLY A 711 33.63 14.20 -24.31
N ALA A 712 32.37 13.77 -24.42
CA ALA A 712 31.31 14.11 -23.47
C ALA A 712 31.53 13.48 -22.08
N VAL A 713 31.97 12.22 -22.01
CA VAL A 713 32.27 11.52 -20.75
C VAL A 713 33.46 12.19 -20.05
N GLU A 714 34.50 12.58 -20.79
CA GLU A 714 35.69 13.25 -20.25
C GLU A 714 35.38 14.58 -19.56
N ILE A 715 34.31 15.27 -19.97
CA ILE A 715 33.84 16.52 -19.34
C ILE A 715 32.67 16.30 -18.36
N SER A 716 32.18 15.07 -18.18
CA SER A 716 31.06 14.76 -17.30
C SER A 716 31.54 14.30 -15.93
N ALA A 717 31.64 15.23 -14.98
CA ALA A 717 32.10 14.93 -13.63
C ALA A 717 31.29 13.84 -12.94
N TYR A 718 29.97 13.82 -13.17
CA TYR A 718 29.09 12.74 -12.71
C TYR A 718 29.55 11.34 -13.17
N LYS A 719 30.11 11.22 -14.38
CA LYS A 719 30.56 9.94 -14.95
C LYS A 719 32.00 9.60 -14.57
N PHE A 720 32.94 10.54 -14.70
CA PHE A 720 34.35 10.21 -14.47
C PHE A 720 34.71 10.11 -12.98
N ASN A 721 33.94 10.73 -12.08
CA ASN A 721 34.10 10.57 -10.63
C ASN A 721 33.35 9.35 -10.06
N ALA A 722 32.46 8.73 -10.85
CA ALA A 722 31.76 7.52 -10.42
C ALA A 722 32.74 6.36 -10.18
N ALA A 723 32.34 5.37 -9.38
CA ALA A 723 33.14 4.17 -9.15
C ALA A 723 33.46 3.47 -10.49
N GLY A 724 34.75 3.25 -10.77
CA GLY A 724 35.20 2.71 -12.06
C GLY A 724 35.24 3.72 -13.22
N GLY A 725 35.03 5.01 -12.95
CA GLY A 725 35.18 6.09 -13.92
C GLY A 725 36.65 6.32 -14.33
N ILE A 726 36.84 7.07 -15.42
CA ILE A 726 38.16 7.35 -15.99
C ILE A 726 39.00 8.37 -15.22
N GLY A 727 38.41 8.99 -14.18
CA GLY A 727 39.00 10.13 -13.47
C GLY A 727 39.00 11.41 -14.32
N GLN A 728 39.28 12.54 -13.66
CA GLN A 728 39.37 13.83 -14.34
C GLN A 728 40.61 13.87 -15.25
N VAL A 729 40.40 14.18 -16.53
CA VAL A 729 41.47 14.38 -17.51
C VAL A 729 42.17 15.74 -17.31
N ASP A 730 43.44 15.84 -17.72
CA ASP A 730 44.31 17.00 -17.44
C ASP A 730 43.83 18.34 -18.01
N TRP A 731 43.13 18.29 -19.16
CA TRP A 731 42.57 19.44 -19.86
C TRP A 731 41.16 19.84 -19.40
N VAL A 732 40.61 19.22 -18.36
CA VAL A 732 39.34 19.62 -17.75
C VAL A 732 39.58 20.25 -16.39
N GLU A 733 38.90 21.34 -16.09
CA GLU A 733 38.83 21.94 -14.75
C GLU A 733 37.38 22.05 -14.26
N LEU A 734 37.21 21.85 -12.95
CA LEU A 734 35.92 21.87 -12.31
C LEU A 734 35.64 23.17 -11.56
N VAL A 735 34.37 23.54 -11.55
CA VAL A 735 33.78 24.57 -10.67
C VAL A 735 32.59 23.96 -9.94
N ASP A 736 32.23 24.52 -8.78
CA ASP A 736 31.04 24.07 -8.07
C ASP A 736 29.78 24.31 -8.92
N VAL A 737 28.79 23.40 -8.82
CA VAL A 737 27.42 23.73 -9.22
C VAL A 737 26.91 24.90 -8.36
N ALA A 738 26.36 25.91 -9.02
CA ALA A 738 25.74 27.06 -8.35
C ALA A 738 24.42 26.66 -7.65
N ASP A 739 24.53 26.11 -6.44
CA ASP A 739 23.40 25.75 -5.57
C ASP A 739 23.34 26.72 -4.38
N ASP A 740 22.25 27.48 -4.26
CA ASP A 740 22.04 28.44 -3.18
C ASP A 740 21.35 27.83 -1.94
N TYR A 741 20.92 26.57 -2.01
CA TYR A 741 20.27 25.87 -0.92
C TYR A 741 21.24 24.93 -0.17
N ARG A 742 21.98 24.08 -0.89
CA ARG A 742 22.97 23.14 -0.29
C ARG A 742 24.42 23.41 -0.69
N GLY A 743 24.65 24.33 -1.62
CA GLY A 743 26.00 24.64 -2.09
C GLY A 743 26.79 25.53 -1.12
N ARG A 744 28.05 25.79 -1.49
CA ARG A 744 29.02 26.53 -0.66
C ARG A 744 28.58 27.95 -0.36
N PHE A 745 27.90 28.60 -1.30
CA PHE A 745 27.41 29.98 -1.15
C PHE A 745 25.88 29.98 -1.12
N GLY A 746 25.32 29.98 0.09
CA GLY A 746 23.88 29.90 0.31
C GLY A 746 23.11 31.18 -0.01
N ARG A 747 21.77 31.09 0.00
CA ARG A 747 20.83 32.20 -0.30
C ARG A 747 21.08 33.49 0.47
N ASP A 748 21.57 33.38 1.70
CA ASP A 748 21.82 34.51 2.59
C ASP A 748 23.08 35.31 2.21
N ASP A 749 23.93 34.76 1.33
CA ASP A 749 25.07 35.46 0.77
C ASP A 749 24.64 36.32 -0.44
N ALA A 750 24.72 37.65 -0.27
CA ALA A 750 24.41 38.63 -1.30
C ALA A 750 25.39 38.59 -2.50
N GLN A 751 26.60 38.04 -2.32
CA GLN A 751 27.63 37.90 -3.34
C GLN A 751 27.70 36.48 -3.94
N ARG A 752 26.81 35.55 -3.55
CA ARG A 752 26.86 34.13 -3.97
C ARG A 752 27.04 33.93 -5.47
N ALA A 753 26.35 34.71 -6.30
CA ALA A 753 26.42 34.58 -7.76
C ALA A 753 27.81 34.96 -8.29
N GLN A 754 28.39 36.04 -7.77
CA GLN A 754 29.75 36.44 -8.12
C GLN A 754 30.76 35.42 -7.59
N ASN A 755 30.59 34.95 -6.35
CA ASN A 755 31.46 33.96 -5.73
C ASN A 755 31.51 32.64 -6.53
N TYR A 756 30.40 32.17 -7.10
CA TYR A 756 30.39 31.03 -8.02
C TYR A 756 31.05 31.39 -9.37
N ALA A 757 30.78 32.58 -9.93
CA ALA A 757 31.38 33.01 -11.19
C ALA A 757 32.92 33.11 -11.11
N ASP A 758 33.45 33.64 -10.00
CA ASP A 758 34.89 33.80 -9.76
C ASP A 758 35.63 32.45 -9.75
N GLN A 759 34.93 31.33 -9.48
CA GLN A 759 35.54 30.00 -9.59
C GLN A 759 35.96 29.67 -11.03
N VAL A 760 35.27 30.20 -12.03
CA VAL A 760 35.62 30.00 -13.45
C VAL A 760 36.96 30.66 -13.76
N ASP A 761 37.22 31.87 -13.26
CA ASP A 761 38.52 32.53 -13.43
C ASP A 761 39.66 31.74 -12.77
N HIS A 762 39.41 31.20 -11.57
CA HIS A 762 40.36 30.31 -10.92
C HIS A 762 40.61 29.02 -11.71
N ALA A 763 39.58 28.42 -12.30
CA ALA A 763 39.71 27.25 -13.17
C ALA A 763 40.54 27.57 -14.43
N ILE A 764 40.30 28.72 -15.06
CA ILE A 764 41.08 29.19 -16.21
C ILE A 764 42.55 29.39 -15.83
N ALA A 765 42.83 30.00 -14.66
CA ALA A 765 44.19 30.17 -14.18
C ALA A 765 44.92 28.84 -13.95
N ARG A 766 44.21 27.81 -13.44
CA ARG A 766 44.75 26.45 -13.28
C ARG A 766 45.07 25.77 -14.61
N LEU A 767 44.21 25.92 -15.63
CA LEU A 767 44.52 25.50 -17.00
C LEU A 767 45.77 26.21 -17.54
N GLY A 768 45.88 27.52 -17.32
CA GLY A 768 47.05 28.32 -17.71
C GLY A 768 48.35 27.84 -17.05
N ALA A 769 48.32 27.50 -15.75
CA ALA A 769 49.46 26.94 -15.03
C ALA A 769 49.92 25.59 -15.60
N LYS A 770 49.03 24.84 -16.25
CA LYS A 770 49.32 23.59 -16.97
C LYS A 770 49.77 23.80 -18.43
N ASN A 771 49.88 25.05 -18.89
CA ASN A 771 50.07 25.41 -20.31
C ASN A 771 48.97 24.88 -21.24
N ILE A 772 47.74 24.73 -20.73
CA ILE A 772 46.59 24.29 -21.51
C ILE A 772 45.71 25.52 -21.79
N PRO A 773 45.62 26.01 -23.04
CA PRO A 773 44.76 27.14 -23.35
C PRO A 773 43.27 26.77 -23.21
N LEU A 774 42.45 27.74 -22.82
CA LEU A 774 40.99 27.59 -22.72
C LEU A 774 40.38 27.43 -24.11
N GLY A 775 39.69 26.31 -24.32
CA GLY A 775 38.84 26.05 -25.48
C GLY A 775 37.37 26.41 -25.25
N GLY A 776 36.85 26.28 -24.02
CA GLY A 776 35.48 26.70 -23.70
C GLY A 776 35.01 26.38 -22.28
N PHE A 777 33.80 26.84 -21.98
CA PHE A 777 33.04 26.52 -20.77
C PHE A 777 31.73 25.85 -21.18
N ILE A 778 31.38 24.75 -20.53
CA ILE A 778 30.13 24.03 -20.78
C ILE A 778 29.43 23.76 -19.45
N ALA A 779 28.15 24.10 -19.37
CA ALA A 779 27.35 23.94 -18.16
C ALA A 779 25.89 23.67 -18.49
N GLU A 780 25.25 22.89 -17.62
CA GLU A 780 23.80 22.72 -17.60
C GLU A 780 23.17 23.88 -16.81
N THR A 781 22.04 24.40 -17.28
CA THR A 781 21.28 25.42 -16.53
C THR A 781 20.67 24.84 -15.25
N PHE A 782 20.29 23.56 -15.30
CA PHE A 782 19.83 22.76 -14.16
C PHE A 782 20.53 21.40 -14.27
N PRO A 783 21.34 21.00 -13.28
CA PRO A 783 21.97 19.68 -13.28
C PRO A 783 20.89 18.60 -13.38
N SER A 784 20.96 17.80 -14.45
CA SER A 784 19.98 16.74 -14.74
C SER A 784 20.22 15.46 -13.93
N VAL A 785 21.37 15.35 -13.28
CA VAL A 785 21.80 14.24 -12.42
C VAL A 785 22.43 14.84 -11.15
N GLY A 786 21.93 14.46 -9.97
CA GLY A 786 22.40 15.04 -8.70
C GLY A 786 21.46 14.73 -7.55
#